data_AF-A0A954YGE2-F1
#
_entry.id   AF-A0A954YGE2-F1
#
_cell.length_a   1.000
_cell.length_b   1.000
_cell.length_c   1.000
_cell.angle_alpha   90.00
_cell.angle_beta   90.00
_cell.angle_gamma   90.00
#
_symmetry.space_group_name_H-M   'P 1'
#
loop_
_entity.id
_entity.type
_entity.pdbx_description
1 polymer ?
#
loop_
_entity_poly.entity_id
_entity_poly.type
_entity_poly.pdbx_seq_one_letter_code
_entity_poly.pdbx_strand_id
1 'polypeptide(L)'
;MTRILRPPMDNALLPDGSKLGGWWHEDEATGRMVCDLCPRECHLKPGDRGFCFVRENRDGQMVLSTYGRSTGFCIDPIEKKPLNHFYPGTSVLSFGTAGCNLGCKFCQNHDISKSREVARLSETAAPDAIARAASRLGCRSVAFTYNDPVIWAEYAIDTAKACHVQGIKTVAVTAGYISEAARESFFGQFDAANVDLKGFTEAFYYELTLAHLQPVLDTLVWLRRETDVWFEITNLVIPRANDSDDEFRQMCAWILDSLGDDVPVHFTAFHPDFRMLDRERTPPETLLRARTLAQAVGLKYVYVGNVDDERHQSTYCGQCGEVVIERNWYELGAYHLRGNRCKHCDSVVPGFFDFDPGDWGRRRLPVRIAEFSAPSSKSELTVVSCETSQSNPTPLESKSKVSDSSSTVEITKDRSAIDSIQLSDVQRDAIHYATSELLTAAVEGRSPQFKAPTFAAAADHSVLGAYVSVKRQGRLRACCGFLGQSVPLSQALGTAAARSALEDPRFPKLSASELPSIDLETWLLFGMQPMQATGTDRISEVTIGRHGLRISRGNSAGLLLPGVAVDAGFDSETFLQHVCLKAGLPPTAWKDDDVQLFTFEGISIAGRLHDDVAVSLSKIDASLLTDQEMQQLTRTCRSNIRAVMTGAMPSYYVTDCSDGMVAGAAIGFRVPGLASDTMVSKLSLRPGLPMQSTLYSLAEATARTLTSAGVTASALDEMQPSVTILFDTAMHGTLAAPDLAGVSSDHRALLIAQGNRSAWRFDPRLPALALLQRVADDADIRRANEAQVYSLRVQTSDAPVAVAHRPRPIVGTEIRPPAVAGTFYPADPKLLNEEVSRCFAEAQGDVKPKAYSAAMIPHAGLVYSGRIAADVLRRIEIPKKVIVIGPKHTTLGVDWAVAPHRVWSLPGLEVAADPQLARELVDAIDGLELDATAHQREHSIEVELPLLARLAPDAQVAGIAIGPANYDDCRRLASGLAQLLEKHAEPVLLVVSTDMNHFATDAENRRLDEMALLAIEELDPRKLYDTVRENHISMCGVLPCVIAMLTLESLGRLNRCDRVAYATSADVSGDTSRVVGYAGMLFS
;
A
#
# COMPACT_ATOMS: atom_id res chain seq x y z
N MET A 1 29.75 35.95 7.27
CA MET A 1 30.35 34.66 6.88
C MET A 1 29.68 34.23 5.57
N THR A 2 30.46 33.84 4.58
CA THR A 2 29.95 33.50 3.24
C THR A 2 29.39 32.08 3.27
N ARG A 3 28.08 31.91 3.03
CA ARG A 3 27.40 30.60 2.97
C ARG A 3 28.05 29.75 1.86
N ILE A 4 28.74 28.68 2.22
CA ILE A 4 29.31 27.74 1.26
C ILE A 4 28.25 26.71 0.91
N LEU A 5 27.53 26.95 -0.18
CA LEU A 5 26.56 26.01 -0.74
C LEU A 5 27.28 24.83 -1.38
N ARG A 6 26.86 23.61 -1.06
CA ARG A 6 27.36 22.38 -1.69
C ARG A 6 26.47 22.06 -2.91
N PRO A 7 26.93 22.32 -4.16
CA PRO A 7 26.14 22.02 -5.35
C PRO A 7 26.01 20.51 -5.59
N PRO A 8 25.09 20.07 -6.47
CA PRO A 8 24.98 18.66 -6.84
C PRO A 8 26.33 18.14 -7.38
N MET A 9 26.85 17.08 -6.76
CA MET A 9 28.05 16.40 -7.26
C MET A 9 27.65 15.32 -8.27
N ASP A 10 28.43 15.20 -9.36
CA ASP A 10 28.23 14.15 -10.35
C ASP A 10 28.81 12.82 -9.84
N ASN A 11 28.09 12.23 -8.89
CA ASN A 11 28.49 11.02 -8.17
C ASN A 11 27.61 9.83 -8.58
N ALA A 12 28.20 8.63 -8.54
CA ALA A 12 27.49 7.38 -8.75
C ALA A 12 26.37 7.19 -7.73
N LEU A 13 25.38 6.36 -8.09
CA LEU A 13 24.32 5.97 -7.17
C LEU A 13 24.88 5.28 -5.93
N LEU A 14 24.24 5.54 -4.79
CA LEU A 14 24.50 4.80 -3.57
C LEU A 14 24.06 3.33 -3.74
N PRO A 15 24.59 2.39 -2.93
CA PRO A 15 24.28 0.96 -3.07
C PRO A 15 22.78 0.60 -3.01
N ASP A 16 21.96 1.42 -2.37
CA ASP A 16 20.51 1.27 -2.25
C ASP A 16 19.71 1.87 -3.44
N GLY A 17 20.42 2.40 -4.44
CA GLY A 17 19.88 3.07 -5.62
C GLY A 17 19.52 4.54 -5.42
N SER A 18 19.72 5.11 -4.23
CA SER A 18 19.52 6.54 -3.99
C SER A 18 20.68 7.38 -4.52
N LYS A 19 20.49 8.70 -4.65
CA LYS A 19 21.52 9.63 -5.15
C LYS A 19 21.86 10.68 -4.09
N LEU A 20 23.12 11.10 -4.02
CA LEU A 20 23.51 12.24 -3.18
C LEU A 20 22.82 13.51 -3.68
N GLY A 21 22.17 14.22 -2.77
CA GLY A 21 21.49 15.48 -3.04
C GLY A 21 22.44 16.68 -2.95
N GLY A 22 22.24 17.64 -3.85
CA GLY A 22 22.88 18.96 -3.82
C GLY A 22 22.06 20.00 -3.06
N TRP A 23 22.55 21.25 -3.13
CA TRP A 23 21.96 22.47 -2.58
C TRP A 23 21.68 22.36 -1.09
N TRP A 24 22.75 22.29 -0.31
CA TRP A 24 22.69 22.36 1.13
C TRP A 24 23.98 22.96 1.70
N HIS A 25 23.90 23.47 2.92
CA HIS A 25 25.05 23.90 3.70
C HIS A 25 24.95 23.38 5.13
N GLU A 26 26.04 23.48 5.87
CA GLU A 26 26.05 23.21 7.30
C GLU A 26 25.94 24.54 8.04
N ASP A 27 24.99 24.63 8.97
CA ASP A 27 24.83 25.77 9.86
C ASP A 27 25.86 25.67 10.99
N GLU A 28 26.88 26.53 10.95
CA GLU A 28 27.99 26.55 11.92
C GLU A 28 27.53 26.76 13.37
N ALA A 29 26.37 27.40 13.60
CA ALA A 29 25.88 27.65 14.95
C ALA A 29 25.22 26.41 15.58
N THR A 30 24.57 25.58 14.76
CA THR A 30 23.77 24.44 15.24
C THR A 30 24.36 23.08 14.85
N GLY A 31 25.35 23.04 13.96
CA GLY A 31 25.90 21.82 13.36
C GLY A 31 24.89 21.05 12.50
N ARG A 32 23.76 21.67 12.14
CA ARG A 32 22.69 21.04 11.35
C ARG A 32 22.92 21.27 9.86
N MET A 33 22.45 20.33 9.05
CA MET A 33 22.37 20.48 7.60
C MET A 33 21.16 21.33 7.23
N VAL A 34 21.31 22.34 6.39
CA VAL A 34 20.19 23.15 5.89
C VAL A 34 20.00 22.86 4.40
N CYS A 35 18.81 22.43 4.01
CA CYS A 35 18.47 22.16 2.61
C CYS A 35 18.07 23.46 1.89
N ASP A 36 18.90 23.87 0.93
CA ASP A 36 18.82 25.16 0.24
C ASP A 36 18.15 25.08 -1.12
N LEU A 37 17.61 23.93 -1.50
CA LEU A 37 17.01 23.69 -2.80
C LEU A 37 15.74 24.54 -3.04
N CYS A 38 14.95 24.73 -1.99
CA CYS A 38 13.72 25.52 -2.07
C CYS A 38 13.64 26.48 -0.88
N PRO A 39 12.76 27.50 -0.94
CA PRO A 39 12.65 28.53 0.10
C PRO A 39 12.21 28.03 1.48
N ARG A 40 12.08 26.72 1.69
CA ARG A 40 11.77 26.13 3.00
C ARG A 40 12.96 26.06 3.93
N GLU A 41 14.19 26.01 3.41
CA GLU A 41 15.43 25.95 4.20
C GLU A 41 15.35 24.93 5.34
N CYS A 42 15.00 23.67 5.04
CA CYS A 42 14.78 22.67 6.08
C CYS A 42 16.09 22.38 6.85
N HIS A 43 16.08 22.55 8.18
CA HIS A 43 17.19 22.21 9.07
C HIS A 43 17.09 20.74 9.51
N LEU A 44 18.06 19.92 9.12
CA LEU A 44 18.07 18.46 9.23
C LEU A 44 19.26 17.98 10.08
N LYS A 45 18.98 17.19 11.12
CA LYS A 45 19.96 16.36 11.81
C LYS A 45 20.19 15.05 11.03
N PRO A 46 21.28 14.30 11.29
CA PRO A 46 21.44 12.96 10.72
C PRO A 46 20.22 12.08 11.03
N GLY A 47 19.62 11.48 10.00
CA GLY A 47 18.38 10.70 10.02
C GLY A 47 17.12 11.48 9.62
N ASP A 48 17.16 12.82 9.64
CA ASP A 48 15.98 13.65 9.33
C ASP A 48 15.67 13.69 7.84
N ARG A 49 14.38 13.91 7.52
CA ARG A 49 13.90 14.18 6.16
C ARG A 49 13.32 15.59 6.09
N GLY A 50 13.56 16.26 4.96
CA GLY A 50 12.94 17.55 4.66
C GLY A 50 11.42 17.44 4.54
N PHE A 51 10.75 18.60 4.51
CA PHE A 51 9.29 18.70 4.37
C PHE A 51 8.73 17.87 3.22
N CYS A 52 9.49 17.75 2.12
CA CYS A 52 9.11 16.98 0.95
C CYS A 52 9.21 15.45 1.11
N PHE A 53 9.73 14.95 2.23
CA PHE A 53 9.96 13.54 2.57
C PHE A 53 10.97 12.76 1.72
N VAL A 54 11.43 13.33 0.61
CA VAL A 54 12.32 12.64 -0.35
C VAL A 54 13.78 13.00 -0.18
N ARG A 55 14.10 14.13 0.45
CA ARG A 55 15.45 14.57 0.77
C ARG A 55 15.76 14.28 2.24
N GLU A 56 16.80 13.50 2.49
CA GLU A 56 17.17 12.95 3.79
C GLU A 56 18.60 13.36 4.13
N ASN A 57 18.88 13.77 5.37
CA ASN A 57 20.24 13.84 5.86
C ASN A 57 20.64 12.43 6.34
N ARG A 58 21.43 11.71 5.57
CA ARG A 58 21.92 10.37 5.92
C ARG A 58 23.42 10.44 6.19
N ASP A 59 23.81 10.13 7.41
CA ASP A 59 25.22 10.12 7.84
C ASP A 59 25.99 11.42 7.53
N GLY A 60 25.31 12.58 7.66
CA GLY A 60 25.90 13.89 7.38
C GLY A 60 25.92 14.26 5.89
N GLN A 61 25.26 13.49 5.02
CA GLN A 61 25.13 13.75 3.60
C GLN A 61 23.66 13.91 3.20
N MET A 62 23.36 14.89 2.35
CA MET A 62 22.04 15.00 1.75
C MET A 62 21.84 13.85 0.75
N VAL A 63 20.74 13.13 0.85
CA VAL A 63 20.37 12.00 -0.02
C VAL A 63 18.98 12.22 -0.61
N LEU A 64 18.85 12.09 -1.92
CA LEU A 64 17.59 11.99 -2.65
C LEU A 64 17.15 10.53 -2.72
N SER A 65 16.13 10.17 -1.93
CA SER A 65 15.62 8.80 -1.78
C SER A 65 14.70 8.33 -2.92
N THR A 66 14.27 9.22 -3.80
CA THR A 66 13.38 8.92 -4.95
C THR A 66 14.09 8.84 -6.29
N TYR A 67 15.42 8.95 -6.33
CA TYR A 67 16.14 8.87 -7.61
C TYR A 67 15.85 7.54 -8.32
N GLY A 68 15.44 7.62 -9.59
CA GLY A 68 15.08 6.44 -10.38
C GLY A 68 13.81 5.72 -9.94
N ARG A 69 12.96 6.34 -9.12
CA ARG A 69 11.70 5.75 -8.62
C ARG A 69 10.53 6.69 -8.94
N SER A 70 9.61 6.23 -9.78
CA SER A 70 8.51 7.06 -10.31
C SER A 70 7.15 6.42 -10.14
N THR A 71 6.14 7.25 -9.85
CA THR A 71 4.75 6.84 -9.66
C THR A 71 3.97 6.90 -10.97
N GLY A 72 4.05 5.81 -11.74
CA GLY A 72 3.31 5.63 -12.99
C GLY A 72 3.79 6.48 -14.18
N PHE A 73 3.51 5.99 -15.38
CA PHE A 73 3.88 6.64 -16.64
C PHE A 73 2.68 6.66 -17.59
N CYS A 74 2.45 7.80 -18.23
CA CYS A 74 1.35 7.94 -19.18
C CYS A 74 1.67 8.96 -20.26
N ILE A 75 1.38 8.62 -21.51
CA ILE A 75 1.41 9.55 -22.63
C ILE A 75 0.04 10.21 -22.73
N ASP A 76 0.05 11.53 -22.68
CA ASP A 76 -1.11 12.42 -22.76
C ASP A 76 -0.84 13.48 -23.85
N PRO A 77 -1.87 14.24 -24.30
CA PRO A 77 -1.66 15.45 -25.11
C PRO A 77 -0.94 16.55 -24.32
N ILE A 78 -0.14 17.37 -25.00
CA ILE A 78 0.59 18.49 -24.38
C ILE A 78 -0.35 19.52 -23.73
N GLU A 79 -1.56 19.71 -24.27
CA GLU A 79 -2.59 20.59 -23.73
C GLU A 79 -3.00 20.21 -22.30
N LYS A 80 -2.86 18.94 -21.91
CA LYS A 80 -3.12 18.48 -20.53
C LYS A 80 -2.04 18.96 -19.54
N LYS A 81 -0.88 19.40 -20.03
CA LYS A 81 0.19 20.05 -19.28
C LYS A 81 0.16 21.54 -19.63
N PRO A 82 -0.89 22.29 -19.20
CA PRO A 82 -1.42 23.52 -19.82
C PRO A 82 -0.41 24.37 -20.59
N LEU A 83 -0.09 23.92 -21.80
CA LEU A 83 0.93 24.49 -22.69
C LEU A 83 0.32 24.57 -24.09
N ASN A 84 -0.48 25.61 -24.30
CA ASN A 84 -1.20 25.80 -25.56
C ASN A 84 -0.30 26.36 -26.66
N HIS A 85 0.90 26.83 -26.32
CA HIS A 85 1.83 27.49 -27.24
C HIS A 85 3.16 26.74 -27.32
N PHE A 86 3.19 25.45 -26.97
CA PHE A 86 4.37 24.59 -27.05
C PHE A 86 4.06 23.28 -27.78
N TYR A 87 4.33 23.24 -29.08
CA TYR A 87 4.03 22.12 -29.99
C TYR A 87 2.60 21.55 -29.85
N PRO A 88 1.54 22.35 -30.11
CA PRO A 88 0.15 21.92 -29.92
C PRO A 88 -0.20 20.62 -30.65
N GLY A 89 -1.01 19.78 -30.01
CA GLY A 89 -1.51 18.50 -30.53
C GLY A 89 -0.50 17.35 -30.45
N THR A 90 0.72 17.59 -29.94
CA THR A 90 1.74 16.55 -29.83
C THR A 90 1.61 15.72 -28.54
N SER A 91 2.23 14.53 -28.54
CA SER A 91 2.26 13.60 -27.41
C SER A 91 3.36 13.95 -26.41
N VAL A 92 3.04 13.84 -25.12
CA VAL A 92 3.97 14.04 -24.00
C VAL A 92 3.94 12.89 -23.00
N LEU A 93 5.10 12.25 -22.79
CA LEU A 93 5.26 11.22 -21.76
C LEU A 93 5.36 11.87 -20.38
N SER A 94 4.44 11.55 -19.48
CA SER A 94 4.28 12.20 -18.18
C SER A 94 4.61 11.25 -17.03
N PHE A 95 5.39 11.73 -16.07
CA PHE A 95 5.71 10.99 -14.83
C PHE A 95 6.00 11.92 -13.65
N GLY A 96 6.01 11.36 -12.44
CA GLY A 96 6.33 12.06 -11.19
C GLY A 96 6.89 11.12 -10.13
N THR A 97 7.25 11.68 -8.98
CA THR A 97 7.72 10.92 -7.80
C THR A 97 6.79 11.15 -6.60
N ALA A 98 7.12 10.63 -5.42
CA ALA A 98 6.36 10.94 -4.20
C ALA A 98 6.79 12.28 -3.58
N GLY A 99 5.93 12.88 -2.75
CA GLY A 99 6.24 14.08 -1.97
C GLY A 99 6.03 15.42 -2.70
N CYS A 100 6.13 16.55 -2.00
CA CYS A 100 6.02 17.90 -2.56
C CYS A 100 6.66 18.94 -1.62
N ASN A 101 7.17 20.06 -2.14
CA ASN A 101 7.62 21.22 -1.35
C ASN A 101 6.45 22.13 -0.91
N LEU A 102 5.24 21.94 -1.41
CA LEU A 102 4.05 22.68 -0.99
C LEU A 102 3.07 21.82 -0.16
N GLY A 103 2.39 22.47 0.77
CA GLY A 103 1.39 21.94 1.69
C GLY A 103 -0.07 22.07 1.22
N CYS A 104 -0.34 22.16 -0.09
CA CYS A 104 -1.67 22.47 -0.64
C CYS A 104 -2.83 21.65 -0.03
N LYS A 105 -3.83 22.34 0.56
CA LYS A 105 -5.07 21.73 1.11
C LYS A 105 -6.05 21.25 0.02
N PHE A 106 -5.92 21.78 -1.19
CA PHE A 106 -6.76 21.51 -2.36
C PHE A 106 -6.07 20.60 -3.40
N CYS A 107 -5.04 19.85 -3.01
CA CYS A 107 -4.25 19.08 -3.96
C CYS A 107 -5.05 17.94 -4.60
N GLN A 108 -5.21 17.98 -5.92
CA GLN A 108 -5.90 16.93 -6.70
C GLN A 108 -5.08 15.63 -6.81
N ASN A 109 -3.74 15.74 -6.79
CA ASN A 109 -2.82 14.60 -6.76
C ASN A 109 -2.33 14.27 -5.34
N HIS A 110 -3.19 14.41 -4.33
CA HIS A 110 -2.81 14.24 -2.92
C HIS A 110 -2.28 12.84 -2.58
N ASP A 111 -2.80 11.79 -3.23
CA ASP A 111 -2.35 10.40 -3.04
C ASP A 111 -0.87 10.19 -3.38
N ILE A 112 -0.30 11.02 -4.25
CA ILE A 112 1.12 10.97 -4.65
C ILE A 112 1.92 12.03 -3.89
N SER A 113 1.45 13.28 -3.93
CA SER A 113 2.17 14.44 -3.36
C SER A 113 2.25 14.44 -1.83
N LYS A 114 1.34 13.73 -1.15
CA LYS A 114 1.32 13.57 0.32
C LYS A 114 1.73 12.16 0.77
N SER A 115 2.07 11.28 -0.18
CA SER A 115 2.54 9.94 0.16
C SER A 115 3.93 9.99 0.79
N ARG A 116 4.09 9.19 1.84
CA ARG A 116 5.36 8.94 2.53
C ARG A 116 5.98 7.60 2.13
N GLU A 117 5.24 6.79 1.38
CA GLU A 117 5.64 5.44 0.99
C GLU A 117 6.07 5.41 -0.49
N VAL A 118 7.32 5.77 -0.74
CA VAL A 118 7.93 5.70 -2.09
C VAL A 118 7.92 4.26 -2.62
N ALA A 119 8.17 3.28 -1.76
CA ALA A 119 8.46 1.90 -2.18
C ALA A 119 7.24 1.08 -2.62
N ARG A 120 6.01 1.42 -2.17
CA ARG A 120 4.81 0.63 -2.46
C ARG A 120 4.14 1.01 -3.78
N LEU A 121 4.48 2.17 -4.35
CA LEU A 121 3.79 2.79 -5.50
C LEU A 121 4.69 3.11 -6.70
N SER A 122 6.00 2.82 -6.63
CA SER A 122 6.97 3.29 -7.64
C SER A 122 7.56 2.17 -8.49
N GLU A 123 7.63 2.39 -9.80
CA GLU A 123 8.44 1.59 -10.74
C GLU A 123 9.88 2.11 -10.76
N THR A 124 10.86 1.22 -10.94
CA THR A 124 12.26 1.61 -11.16
C THR A 124 12.43 2.11 -12.59
N ALA A 125 12.84 3.36 -12.76
CA ALA A 125 12.94 4.04 -14.03
C ALA A 125 14.23 4.85 -14.14
N ALA A 126 15.24 4.30 -14.82
CA ALA A 126 16.46 5.05 -15.10
C ALA A 126 16.20 6.21 -16.09
N PRO A 127 16.92 7.34 -15.98
CA PRO A 127 16.86 8.46 -16.94
C PRO A 127 16.82 8.02 -18.42
N ASP A 128 17.74 7.14 -18.83
CA ASP A 128 17.82 6.67 -20.21
C ASP A 128 16.63 5.79 -20.62
N ALA A 129 16.01 5.07 -19.67
CA ALA A 129 14.83 4.27 -19.96
C ALA A 129 13.63 5.16 -20.30
N ILE A 130 13.47 6.28 -19.59
CA ILE A 130 12.43 7.28 -19.86
C ILE A 130 12.66 7.93 -21.23
N ALA A 131 13.88 8.37 -21.50
CA ALA A 131 14.24 8.96 -22.80
C ALA A 131 14.03 7.97 -23.96
N ARG A 132 14.45 6.70 -23.79
CA ARG A 132 14.20 5.64 -24.79
C ARG A 132 12.73 5.34 -24.98
N ALA A 133 11.93 5.31 -23.91
CA ALA A 133 10.50 5.09 -23.99
C ALA A 133 9.82 6.20 -24.78
N ALA A 134 10.13 7.46 -24.46
CA ALA A 134 9.61 8.62 -25.19
C ALA A 134 9.99 8.56 -26.67
N SER A 135 11.25 8.28 -26.99
CA SER A 135 11.74 8.15 -28.36
C SER A 135 11.04 7.02 -29.14
N ARG A 136 10.99 5.80 -28.58
CA ARG A 136 10.38 4.65 -29.25
C ARG A 136 8.86 4.77 -29.44
N LEU A 137 8.19 5.44 -28.51
CA LEU A 137 6.74 5.66 -28.57
C LEU A 137 6.38 6.94 -29.33
N GLY A 138 7.35 7.62 -29.96
CA GLY A 138 7.12 8.80 -30.80
C GLY A 138 6.62 10.01 -30.01
N CYS A 139 6.99 10.13 -28.74
CA CYS A 139 6.68 11.32 -27.94
C CYS A 139 7.52 12.51 -28.39
N ARG A 140 6.91 13.69 -28.51
CA ARG A 140 7.66 14.93 -28.80
C ARG A 140 8.39 15.43 -27.58
N SER A 141 7.82 15.21 -26.39
CA SER A 141 8.35 15.71 -25.13
C SER A 141 8.13 14.75 -23.95
N VAL A 142 8.83 15.03 -22.85
CA VAL A 142 8.65 14.40 -21.54
C VAL A 142 8.28 15.47 -20.51
N ALA A 143 7.19 15.25 -19.78
CA ALA A 143 6.72 16.12 -18.70
C ALA A 143 7.02 15.55 -17.32
N PHE A 144 7.66 16.39 -16.52
CA PHE A 144 8.03 16.18 -15.13
C PHE A 144 6.91 16.80 -14.28
N THR A 145 6.02 15.95 -13.75
CA THR A 145 4.68 16.35 -13.29
C THR A 145 4.13 15.40 -12.21
N TYR A 146 2.81 15.36 -12.01
CA TYR A 146 2.04 14.71 -10.91
C TYR A 146 2.33 15.29 -9.52
N ASN A 147 3.60 15.52 -9.20
CA ASN A 147 4.09 16.33 -8.10
C ASN A 147 5.11 17.38 -8.60
N ASP A 148 5.59 18.23 -7.70
CA ASP A 148 6.53 19.30 -8.09
C ASP A 148 7.94 18.73 -8.36
N PRO A 149 8.52 18.92 -9.56
CA PRO A 149 9.82 18.37 -9.91
C PRO A 149 11.01 18.97 -9.19
N VAL A 150 10.84 20.14 -8.53
CA VAL A 150 11.93 20.81 -7.80
C VAL A 150 12.50 19.91 -6.71
N ILE A 151 11.68 19.16 -5.97
CA ILE A 151 12.16 18.39 -4.81
C ILE A 151 13.08 17.21 -5.17
N TRP A 152 13.01 16.76 -6.42
CA TRP A 152 13.79 15.65 -7.00
C TRP A 152 14.66 16.13 -8.18
N ALA A 153 15.17 17.37 -8.07
CA ALA A 153 15.93 18.08 -9.10
C ALA A 153 17.03 17.25 -9.76
N GLU A 154 17.81 16.46 -9.01
CA GLU A 154 18.89 15.63 -9.57
C GLU A 154 18.36 14.63 -10.59
N TYR A 155 17.28 13.93 -10.24
CA TYR A 155 16.65 12.96 -11.14
C TYR A 155 15.97 13.64 -12.33
N ALA A 156 15.40 14.83 -12.11
CA ALA A 156 14.81 15.63 -13.16
C ALA A 156 15.86 16.07 -14.20
N ILE A 157 16.97 16.64 -13.74
CA ILE A 157 18.10 17.11 -14.55
C ILE A 157 18.71 15.97 -15.37
N ASP A 158 18.99 14.82 -14.75
CA ASP A 158 19.64 13.71 -15.46
C ASP A 158 18.71 13.10 -16.53
N THR A 159 17.41 13.01 -16.23
CA THR A 159 16.41 12.57 -17.21
C THR A 159 16.25 13.58 -18.34
N ALA A 160 16.31 14.88 -18.04
CA ALA A 160 16.24 15.91 -19.06
C ALA A 160 17.45 15.85 -20.03
N LYS A 161 18.66 15.69 -19.49
CA LYS A 161 19.88 15.46 -20.28
C LYS A 161 19.74 14.23 -21.18
N ALA A 162 19.25 13.11 -20.63
CA ALA A 162 19.02 11.89 -21.40
C ALA A 162 17.98 12.08 -22.53
N CYS A 163 16.94 12.89 -22.29
CA CYS A 163 15.95 13.25 -23.31
C CYS A 163 16.57 14.06 -24.45
N HIS A 164 17.40 15.05 -24.13
CA HIS A 164 18.06 15.89 -25.13
C HIS A 164 19.02 15.11 -26.03
N VAL A 165 19.72 14.10 -25.51
CA VAL A 165 20.54 13.17 -26.31
C VAL A 165 19.70 12.45 -27.38
N GLN A 166 18.42 12.19 -27.11
CA GLN A 166 17.48 11.55 -28.04
C GLN A 166 16.66 12.56 -28.86
N GLY A 167 16.94 13.86 -28.75
CA GLY A 167 16.18 14.93 -29.42
C GLY A 167 14.77 15.14 -28.86
N ILE A 168 14.48 14.65 -27.65
CA ILE A 168 13.19 14.76 -26.98
C ILE A 168 13.15 16.02 -26.12
N LYS A 169 12.08 16.81 -26.24
CA LYS A 169 11.90 18.06 -25.48
C LYS A 169 11.51 17.82 -24.03
N THR A 170 11.86 18.71 -23.12
CA THR A 170 11.64 18.55 -21.67
C THR A 170 10.73 19.63 -21.11
N VAL A 171 9.75 19.22 -20.30
CA VAL A 171 8.69 20.09 -19.74
C VAL A 171 8.62 19.99 -18.23
N ALA A 172 8.78 21.10 -17.51
CA ALA A 172 8.55 21.17 -16.06
C ALA A 172 7.12 21.63 -15.75
N VAL A 173 6.35 20.85 -15.01
CA VAL A 173 5.07 21.31 -14.43
C VAL A 173 5.27 21.53 -12.94
N THR A 174 5.37 22.78 -12.51
CA THR A 174 5.91 23.16 -11.18
C THR A 174 5.12 24.31 -10.56
N ALA A 175 5.18 24.43 -9.22
CA ALA A 175 4.73 25.62 -8.52
C ALA A 175 5.75 26.78 -8.55
N GLY A 176 6.94 26.56 -9.14
CA GLY A 176 8.00 27.58 -9.20
C GLY A 176 8.59 27.94 -7.83
N TYR A 177 8.39 27.10 -6.81
CA TYR A 177 8.85 27.36 -5.44
C TYR A 177 10.27 26.82 -5.21
N ILE A 178 11.25 27.48 -5.83
CA ILE A 178 12.67 27.10 -5.87
C ILE A 178 13.53 28.26 -5.36
N SER A 179 14.70 27.97 -4.79
CA SER A 179 15.61 29.01 -4.33
C SER A 179 16.39 29.63 -5.50
N GLU A 180 16.88 30.86 -5.31
CA GLU A 180 17.72 31.54 -6.30
C GLU A 180 18.97 30.74 -6.67
N ALA A 181 19.61 30.08 -5.70
CA ALA A 181 20.84 29.31 -5.93
C ALA A 181 20.59 28.01 -6.72
N ALA A 182 19.36 27.50 -6.78
CA ALA A 182 19.04 26.26 -7.46
C ALA A 182 18.36 26.46 -8.83
N ARG A 183 17.65 27.58 -9.03
CA ARG A 183 16.79 27.78 -10.21
C ARG A 183 17.54 27.72 -11.54
N GLU A 184 18.74 28.28 -11.64
CA GLU A 184 19.53 28.28 -12.88
C GLU A 184 19.89 26.85 -13.32
N SER A 185 20.44 26.05 -12.40
CA SER A 185 20.81 24.66 -12.68
C SER A 185 19.61 23.78 -13.01
N PHE A 186 18.46 24.02 -12.37
CA PHE A 186 17.24 23.27 -12.60
C PHE A 186 16.61 23.63 -13.95
N PHE A 187 16.22 24.90 -14.14
CA PHE A 187 15.51 25.34 -15.34
C PHE A 187 16.38 25.33 -16.61
N GLY A 188 17.70 25.44 -16.48
CA GLY A 188 18.62 25.34 -17.62
C GLY A 188 18.61 23.99 -18.35
N GLN A 189 17.88 22.99 -17.84
CA GLN A 189 17.69 21.68 -18.50
C GLN A 189 16.30 21.50 -19.13
N PHE A 190 15.41 22.50 -19.04
CA PHE A 190 14.04 22.42 -19.54
C PHE A 190 13.85 23.27 -20.79
N ASP A 191 13.10 22.76 -21.77
CA ASP A 191 12.69 23.52 -22.96
C ASP A 191 11.42 24.36 -22.69
N ALA A 192 10.54 23.87 -21.82
CA ALA A 192 9.35 24.59 -21.40
C ALA A 192 8.95 24.34 -19.94
N ALA A 193 8.16 25.25 -19.38
CA ALA A 193 7.58 25.14 -18.05
C ALA A 193 6.12 25.58 -18.02
N ASN A 194 5.27 24.85 -17.31
CA ASN A 194 4.02 25.39 -16.81
C ASN A 194 4.20 25.71 -15.32
N VAL A 195 4.00 26.98 -14.96
CA VAL A 195 4.18 27.46 -13.58
C VAL A 195 2.82 27.75 -12.95
N ASP A 196 2.50 27.03 -11.89
CA ASP A 196 1.26 27.21 -11.14
C ASP A 196 1.36 28.44 -10.21
N LEU A 197 0.80 29.58 -10.64
CA LEU A 197 0.56 30.72 -9.76
C LEU A 197 -0.76 30.50 -9.01
N LYS A 198 -0.67 29.88 -7.82
CA LYS A 198 -1.83 29.28 -7.14
C LYS A 198 -2.82 30.29 -6.56
N GLY A 199 -2.36 31.51 -6.30
CA GLY A 199 -3.13 32.66 -5.86
C GLY A 199 -2.28 33.91 -6.02
N PHE A 200 -2.79 35.06 -5.61
CA PHE A 200 -2.04 36.32 -5.70
C PHE A 200 -2.03 37.10 -4.38
N THR A 201 -2.25 36.39 -3.28
CA THR A 201 -2.12 36.94 -1.93
C THR A 201 -1.23 36.07 -1.06
N GLU A 202 -0.50 36.71 -0.14
CA GLU A 202 0.33 36.02 0.83
C GLU A 202 -0.52 35.16 1.78
N ALA A 203 -1.72 35.62 2.14
CA ALA A 203 -2.67 34.85 2.95
C ALA A 203 -3.06 33.53 2.28
N PHE A 204 -3.36 33.53 0.98
CA PHE A 204 -3.65 32.30 0.24
C PHE A 204 -2.46 31.33 0.29
N TYR A 205 -1.25 31.83 0.02
CA TYR A 205 -0.04 31.00 0.02
C TYR A 205 0.25 30.42 1.40
N TYR A 206 0.20 31.24 2.44
CA TYR A 206 0.44 30.83 3.81
C TYR A 206 -0.60 29.81 4.30
N GLU A 207 -1.89 30.11 4.15
CA GLU A 207 -2.98 29.34 4.75
C GLU A 207 -3.34 28.07 3.96
N LEU A 208 -3.30 28.12 2.63
CA LEU A 208 -3.76 27.03 1.78
C LEU A 208 -2.62 26.20 1.21
N THR A 209 -1.42 26.76 1.07
CA THR A 209 -0.27 26.07 0.47
C THR A 209 0.93 25.88 1.41
N LEU A 210 0.92 26.49 2.60
CA LEU A 210 2.04 26.48 3.56
C LEU A 210 3.35 27.00 2.93
N ALA A 211 3.27 27.97 2.04
CA ALA A 211 4.40 28.56 1.32
C ALA A 211 4.25 30.09 1.28
N HIS A 212 5.13 30.77 0.57
CA HIS A 212 5.12 32.23 0.39
C HIS A 212 4.93 32.59 -1.09
N LEU A 213 4.26 33.71 -1.37
CA LEU A 213 3.97 34.15 -2.74
C LEU A 213 5.25 34.63 -3.46
N GLN A 214 6.04 35.48 -2.79
CA GLN A 214 7.16 36.21 -3.41
C GLN A 214 8.18 35.30 -4.13
N PRO A 215 8.61 34.15 -3.58
CA PRO A 215 9.57 33.28 -4.28
C PRO A 215 9.07 32.74 -5.63
N VAL A 216 7.76 32.57 -5.81
CA VAL A 216 7.17 32.16 -7.09
C VAL A 216 7.22 33.32 -8.09
N LEU A 217 6.90 34.53 -7.65
CA LEU A 217 6.98 35.74 -8.48
C LEU A 217 8.42 35.99 -8.95
N ASP A 218 9.39 35.84 -8.05
CA ASP A 218 10.82 36.00 -8.36
C ASP A 218 11.29 34.96 -9.38
N THR A 219 10.75 33.74 -9.33
CA THR A 219 11.04 32.69 -10.31
C THR A 219 10.45 33.01 -11.68
N LEU A 220 9.21 33.51 -11.75
CA LEU A 220 8.58 33.93 -13.00
C LEU A 220 9.32 35.10 -13.67
N VAL A 221 9.71 36.11 -12.90
CA VAL A 221 10.50 37.24 -13.41
C VAL A 221 11.85 36.77 -13.93
N TRP A 222 12.50 35.85 -13.21
CA TRP A 222 13.78 35.29 -13.64
C TRP A 222 13.66 34.46 -14.91
N LEU A 223 12.63 33.59 -15.04
CA LEU A 223 12.38 32.83 -16.27
C LEU A 223 12.25 33.77 -17.48
N ARG A 224 11.53 34.88 -17.34
CA ARG A 224 11.34 35.86 -18.42
C ARG A 224 12.62 36.63 -18.79
N ARG A 225 13.43 37.00 -17.81
CA ARG A 225 14.56 37.92 -18.01
C ARG A 225 15.88 37.23 -18.29
N GLU A 226 16.08 36.05 -17.72
CA GLU A 226 17.39 35.39 -17.66
C GLU A 226 17.44 34.07 -18.44
N THR A 227 16.32 33.62 -19.04
CA THR A 227 16.26 32.32 -19.74
C THR A 227 15.47 32.37 -21.05
N ASP A 228 15.74 31.38 -21.92
CA ASP A 228 14.96 31.11 -23.14
C ASP A 228 13.89 30.02 -22.93
N VAL A 229 13.64 29.61 -21.68
CA VAL A 229 12.64 28.56 -21.38
C VAL A 229 11.25 29.09 -21.70
N TRP A 230 10.50 28.40 -22.57
CA TRP A 230 9.12 28.78 -22.83
C TRP A 230 8.27 28.55 -21.58
N PHE A 231 7.45 29.50 -21.15
CA PHE A 231 6.56 29.23 -20.03
C PHE A 231 5.16 29.81 -20.17
N GLU A 232 4.22 29.11 -19.54
CA GLU A 232 2.82 29.50 -19.41
C GLU A 232 2.42 29.42 -17.93
N ILE A 233 1.43 30.24 -17.54
CA ILE A 233 1.00 30.35 -16.15
C ILE A 233 -0.37 29.69 -15.99
N THR A 234 -0.50 28.85 -14.96
CA THR A 234 -1.80 28.26 -14.57
C THR A 234 -2.24 28.82 -13.22
N ASN A 235 -3.49 29.27 -13.15
CA ASN A 235 -4.17 29.61 -11.91
C ASN A 235 -5.41 28.71 -11.74
N LEU A 236 -5.39 27.87 -10.70
CA LEU A 236 -6.54 27.07 -10.30
C LEU A 236 -7.48 27.95 -9.49
N VAL A 237 -8.62 28.30 -10.08
CA VAL A 237 -9.58 29.22 -9.46
C VAL A 237 -10.46 28.45 -8.48
N ILE A 238 -10.46 28.84 -7.22
CA ILE A 238 -11.13 28.20 -6.10
C ILE A 238 -12.20 29.16 -5.55
N PRO A 239 -13.49 28.76 -5.52
CA PRO A 239 -14.56 29.59 -5.00
C PRO A 239 -14.31 30.04 -3.56
N ARG A 240 -14.46 31.34 -3.28
CA ARG A 240 -14.25 31.99 -1.96
C ARG A 240 -12.81 31.97 -1.46
N ALA A 241 -11.80 31.77 -2.31
CA ALA A 241 -10.38 31.77 -1.90
C ALA A 241 -9.51 32.67 -2.76
N ASN A 242 -9.59 32.55 -4.08
CA ASN A 242 -8.80 33.35 -5.03
C ASN A 242 -9.64 33.79 -6.25
N ASP A 243 -10.97 33.83 -6.12
CA ASP A 243 -11.92 34.13 -7.19
C ASP A 243 -12.51 35.56 -7.14
N SER A 244 -11.89 36.43 -6.34
CA SER A 244 -12.30 37.83 -6.23
C SER A 244 -11.82 38.64 -7.45
N ASP A 245 -12.66 39.56 -7.91
CA ASP A 245 -12.32 40.42 -9.04
C ASP A 245 -11.08 41.28 -8.79
N ASP A 246 -10.85 41.69 -7.53
CA ASP A 246 -9.71 42.51 -7.15
C ASP A 246 -8.41 41.71 -7.27
N GLU A 247 -8.39 40.48 -6.76
CA GLU A 247 -7.23 39.59 -6.90
C GLU A 247 -6.92 39.25 -8.36
N PHE A 248 -7.94 39.00 -9.19
CA PHE A 248 -7.74 38.80 -10.63
C PHE A 248 -7.10 40.00 -11.31
N ARG A 249 -7.58 41.22 -11.02
CA ARG A 249 -7.02 42.45 -11.61
C ARG A 249 -5.57 42.66 -11.16
N GLN A 250 -5.28 42.50 -9.88
CA GLN A 250 -3.93 42.65 -9.35
C GLN A 250 -2.96 41.64 -9.97
N MET A 251 -3.36 40.36 -10.03
CA MET A 251 -2.55 39.31 -10.65
C MET A 251 -2.29 39.60 -12.12
N CYS A 252 -3.32 39.92 -12.90
CA CYS A 252 -3.18 40.16 -14.34
C CYS A 252 -2.37 41.42 -14.65
N ALA A 253 -2.56 42.50 -13.87
CA ALA A 253 -1.78 43.72 -14.01
C ALA A 253 -0.30 43.47 -13.73
N TRP A 254 0.00 42.71 -12.66
CA TRP A 254 1.38 42.34 -12.36
C TRP A 254 2.02 41.47 -13.45
N ILE A 255 1.27 40.50 -14.01
CA ILE A 255 1.75 39.68 -15.14
C ILE A 255 2.08 40.57 -16.33
N LEU A 256 1.17 41.49 -16.70
CA LEU A 256 1.40 42.42 -17.80
C LEU A 256 2.65 43.29 -17.58
N ASP A 257 2.78 43.88 -16.41
CA ASP A 257 3.86 44.82 -16.07
C ASP A 257 5.22 44.11 -15.95
N SER A 258 5.23 42.90 -15.39
CA SER A 258 6.48 42.19 -15.04
C SER A 258 6.94 41.23 -16.13
N LEU A 259 6.01 40.60 -16.84
CA LEU A 259 6.28 39.50 -17.78
C LEU A 259 5.93 39.86 -19.23
N GLY A 260 4.91 40.70 -19.43
CA GLY A 260 4.45 41.18 -20.75
C GLY A 260 3.05 40.66 -21.11
N ASP A 261 2.57 41.10 -22.27
CA ASP A 261 1.22 40.76 -22.78
C ASP A 261 1.15 39.43 -23.55
N ASP A 262 2.30 38.80 -23.76
CA ASP A 262 2.55 37.66 -24.65
C ASP A 262 2.66 36.31 -23.91
N VAL A 263 2.70 36.32 -22.57
CA VAL A 263 2.72 35.11 -21.73
C VAL A 263 1.31 34.54 -21.57
N PRO A 264 1.05 33.28 -22.00
CA PRO A 264 -0.26 32.65 -21.82
C PRO A 264 -0.64 32.44 -20.35
N VAL A 265 -1.91 32.74 -20.03
CA VAL A 265 -2.50 32.53 -18.70
C VAL A 265 -3.72 31.61 -18.78
N HIS A 266 -3.75 30.58 -17.96
CA HIS A 266 -4.82 29.58 -17.90
C HIS A 266 -5.58 29.67 -16.57
N PHE A 267 -6.88 29.99 -16.65
CA PHE A 267 -7.78 29.90 -15.50
C PHE A 267 -8.50 28.55 -15.52
N THR A 268 -8.25 27.71 -14.53
CA THR A 268 -8.77 26.33 -14.51
C THR A 268 -9.78 26.13 -13.38
N ALA A 269 -10.81 25.31 -13.62
CA ALA A 269 -11.80 24.97 -12.60
C ALA A 269 -11.23 24.04 -11.54
N PHE A 270 -11.43 24.41 -10.27
CA PHE A 270 -11.27 23.55 -9.10
C PHE A 270 -12.41 22.55 -8.98
N HIS A 271 -12.11 21.36 -8.47
CA HIS A 271 -13.09 20.43 -7.93
C HIS A 271 -12.72 20.04 -6.50
N PRO A 272 -13.70 19.80 -5.61
CA PRO A 272 -13.44 19.49 -4.21
C PRO A 272 -12.64 18.20 -4.04
N ASP A 273 -11.50 18.30 -3.36
CA ASP A 273 -10.55 17.20 -3.15
C ASP A 273 -9.75 17.37 -1.86
N PHE A 274 -9.12 16.28 -1.42
CA PHE A 274 -8.24 16.20 -0.26
C PHE A 274 -8.86 16.79 1.02
N ARG A 275 -8.45 17.99 1.44
CA ARG A 275 -8.91 18.62 2.70
C ARG A 275 -9.91 19.74 2.48
N MET A 276 -10.22 20.09 1.24
CA MET A 276 -11.05 21.23 0.90
C MET A 276 -12.36 20.76 0.24
N LEU A 277 -13.10 19.95 0.99
CA LEU A 277 -14.40 19.36 0.60
C LEU A 277 -15.60 20.26 0.97
N ASP A 278 -15.33 21.38 1.64
CA ASP A 278 -16.29 22.38 2.15
C ASP A 278 -16.68 23.44 1.09
N ARG A 279 -16.15 23.29 -0.13
CA ARG A 279 -16.34 24.23 -1.24
C ARG A 279 -16.94 23.53 -2.44
N GLU A 280 -17.61 24.30 -3.29
CA GLU A 280 -18.18 23.81 -4.54
C GLU A 280 -17.14 23.76 -5.66
N ARG A 281 -17.47 23.03 -6.75
CA ARG A 281 -16.69 23.08 -7.99
C ARG A 281 -16.76 24.49 -8.57
N THR A 282 -15.68 24.98 -9.17
CA THR A 282 -15.66 26.32 -9.77
C THR A 282 -16.70 26.44 -10.88
N PRO A 283 -17.64 27.39 -10.79
CA PRO A 283 -18.60 27.61 -11.84
C PRO A 283 -17.93 28.16 -13.13
N PRO A 284 -18.32 27.71 -14.34
CA PRO A 284 -17.75 28.21 -15.60
C PRO A 284 -17.80 29.74 -15.74
N GLU A 285 -18.86 30.37 -15.25
CA GLU A 285 -19.04 31.82 -15.26
C GLU A 285 -17.93 32.57 -14.50
N THR A 286 -17.35 31.95 -13.46
CA THR A 286 -16.25 32.53 -12.70
C THR A 286 -14.95 32.51 -13.51
N LEU A 287 -14.71 31.47 -14.31
CA LEU A 287 -13.56 31.43 -15.22
C LEU A 287 -13.71 32.43 -16.38
N LEU A 288 -14.90 32.54 -16.95
CA LEU A 288 -15.21 33.52 -18.00
C LEU A 288 -15.07 34.97 -17.49
N ARG A 289 -15.45 35.21 -16.23
CA ARG A 289 -15.22 36.48 -15.54
C ARG A 289 -13.73 36.79 -15.40
N ALA A 290 -12.93 35.85 -14.91
CA ALA A 290 -11.48 35.99 -14.78
C ALA A 290 -10.81 36.29 -16.13
N ARG A 291 -11.19 35.56 -17.18
CA ARG A 291 -10.73 35.79 -18.56
C ARG A 291 -11.04 37.20 -19.04
N THR A 292 -12.29 37.64 -18.87
CA THR A 292 -12.73 38.97 -19.32
C THR A 292 -11.91 40.08 -18.66
N LEU A 293 -11.65 39.96 -17.36
CA LEU A 293 -10.82 40.90 -16.60
C LEU A 293 -9.37 40.90 -17.09
N ALA A 294 -8.78 39.73 -17.32
CA ALA A 294 -7.42 39.59 -17.83
C ALA A 294 -7.25 40.23 -19.22
N GLN A 295 -8.21 40.04 -20.12
CA GLN A 295 -8.22 40.68 -21.44
C GLN A 295 -8.41 42.19 -21.35
N ALA A 296 -9.26 42.67 -20.43
CA ALA A 296 -9.46 44.10 -20.20
C ALA A 296 -8.20 44.79 -19.65
N VAL A 297 -7.37 44.08 -18.89
CA VAL A 297 -6.05 44.56 -18.44
C VAL A 297 -5.07 44.66 -19.62
N GLY A 298 -5.21 43.81 -20.64
CA GLY A 298 -4.40 43.85 -21.86
C GLY A 298 -3.67 42.56 -22.19
N LEU A 299 -3.88 41.47 -21.44
CA LEU A 299 -3.29 40.17 -21.75
C LEU A 299 -3.92 39.58 -23.03
N LYS A 300 -3.08 39.17 -23.98
CA LYS A 300 -3.54 38.70 -25.31
C LYS A 300 -4.00 37.24 -25.30
N TYR A 301 -3.34 36.39 -24.51
CA TYR A 301 -3.52 34.94 -24.53
C TYR A 301 -4.04 34.44 -23.18
N VAL A 302 -5.36 34.36 -23.06
CA VAL A 302 -6.03 33.96 -21.82
C VAL A 302 -7.00 32.82 -22.10
N TYR A 303 -6.87 31.74 -21.35
CA TYR A 303 -7.59 30.47 -21.57
C TYR A 303 -8.43 30.09 -20.35
N VAL A 304 -9.49 29.32 -20.60
CA VAL A 304 -10.23 28.63 -19.54
C VAL A 304 -10.03 27.12 -19.69
N GLY A 305 -9.83 26.41 -18.57
CA GLY A 305 -9.57 24.97 -18.56
C GLY A 305 -10.40 24.21 -17.53
N ASN A 306 -10.39 22.89 -17.62
CA ASN A 306 -11.23 21.96 -16.83
C ASN A 306 -12.76 22.19 -16.99
N VAL A 307 -13.17 22.81 -18.10
CA VAL A 307 -14.56 23.06 -18.52
C VAL A 307 -14.68 22.80 -20.03
N ASP A 308 -15.86 22.42 -20.51
CA ASP A 308 -16.11 22.19 -21.94
C ASP A 308 -16.49 23.52 -22.61
N ASP A 309 -15.50 24.24 -23.16
CA ASP A 309 -15.68 25.56 -23.78
C ASP A 309 -14.67 25.79 -24.91
N GLU A 310 -15.04 25.33 -26.10
CA GLU A 310 -14.21 25.41 -27.30
C GLU A 310 -13.78 26.86 -27.64
N ARG A 311 -14.72 27.80 -27.52
CA ARG A 311 -14.49 29.20 -27.86
C ARG A 311 -13.40 29.80 -26.98
N HIS A 312 -13.40 29.48 -25.70
CA HIS A 312 -12.47 30.06 -24.74
C HIS A 312 -11.21 29.19 -24.49
N GLN A 313 -11.15 27.99 -25.07
CA GLN A 313 -9.94 27.14 -25.12
C GLN A 313 -9.07 27.39 -26.36
N SER A 314 -9.67 27.95 -27.40
CA SER A 314 -9.01 28.23 -28.68
C SER A 314 -8.04 29.42 -28.59
N THR A 315 -6.95 29.36 -29.37
CA THR A 315 -5.99 30.47 -29.52
C THR A 315 -6.45 31.41 -30.62
N TYR A 316 -6.46 32.71 -30.31
CA TYR A 316 -6.76 33.78 -31.25
C TYR A 316 -5.52 34.62 -31.52
N CYS A 317 -5.43 35.19 -32.73
CA CYS A 317 -4.38 36.13 -33.08
C CYS A 317 -4.51 37.41 -32.25
N GLY A 318 -3.46 37.77 -31.49
CA GLY A 318 -3.44 39.00 -30.68
C GLY A 318 -3.49 40.30 -31.49
N GLN A 319 -3.35 40.25 -32.82
CA GLN A 319 -3.40 41.43 -33.70
C GLN A 319 -4.74 41.55 -34.44
N CYS A 320 -5.20 40.50 -35.14
CA CYS A 320 -6.41 40.55 -35.95
C CYS A 320 -7.64 39.91 -35.30
N GLY A 321 -7.48 39.22 -34.16
CA GLY A 321 -8.58 38.60 -33.42
C GLY A 321 -9.14 37.30 -34.02
N GLU A 322 -8.66 36.87 -35.20
CA GLU A 322 -9.08 35.63 -35.85
C GLU A 322 -8.58 34.38 -35.09
N VAL A 323 -9.34 33.29 -35.13
CA VAL A 323 -8.93 32.01 -34.55
C VAL A 323 -7.73 31.45 -35.31
N VAL A 324 -6.66 31.11 -34.60
CA VAL A 324 -5.44 30.54 -35.20
C VAL A 324 -5.25 29.07 -34.84
N ILE A 325 -5.73 28.65 -33.68
CA ILE A 325 -5.80 27.24 -33.29
C ILE A 325 -7.13 27.02 -32.58
N GLU A 326 -8.03 26.31 -33.23
CA GLU A 326 -9.28 25.85 -32.62
C GLU A 326 -9.00 24.67 -31.69
N ARG A 327 -9.54 24.72 -30.48
CA ARG A 327 -9.41 23.64 -29.48
C ARG A 327 -10.76 23.31 -28.89
N ASN A 328 -11.17 22.06 -29.04
CA ASN A 328 -12.24 21.47 -28.27
C ASN A 328 -11.62 20.48 -27.29
N TRP A 329 -11.44 20.92 -26.04
CA TRP A 329 -10.72 20.18 -25.02
C TRP A 329 -9.27 19.86 -25.46
N TYR A 330 -8.94 18.60 -25.75
CA TYR A 330 -7.60 18.18 -26.23
C TYR A 330 -7.58 17.82 -27.72
N GLU A 331 -8.63 18.14 -28.46
CA GLU A 331 -8.72 17.91 -29.90
C GLU A 331 -8.57 19.24 -30.64
N LEU A 332 -7.63 19.28 -31.58
CA LEU A 332 -7.38 20.46 -32.40
C LEU A 332 -8.27 20.42 -33.65
N GLY A 333 -8.91 21.55 -33.94
CA GLY A 333 -9.70 21.78 -35.15
C GLY A 333 -8.91 22.55 -36.20
N ALA A 334 -9.44 23.70 -36.62
CA ALA A 334 -8.79 24.61 -37.54
C ALA A 334 -7.39 25.06 -37.05
N TYR A 335 -6.38 24.90 -37.90
CA TYR A 335 -4.99 25.31 -37.65
C TYR A 335 -4.50 26.34 -38.68
N HIS A 336 -4.65 27.61 -38.32
CA HIS A 336 -4.36 28.77 -39.18
C HIS A 336 -3.02 29.44 -38.85
N LEU A 337 -2.00 28.64 -38.53
CA LEU A 337 -0.61 29.09 -38.36
C LEU A 337 0.32 28.57 -39.47
N ARG A 338 1.33 29.36 -39.80
CA ARG A 338 2.49 28.99 -40.64
C ARG A 338 3.74 29.15 -39.78
N GLY A 339 4.19 28.06 -39.16
CA GLY A 339 5.12 28.14 -38.03
C GLY A 339 4.48 28.96 -36.92
N ASN A 340 5.13 30.03 -36.46
CA ASN A 340 4.59 30.93 -35.44
C ASN A 340 3.89 32.19 -35.99
N ARG A 341 3.47 32.20 -37.27
CA ARG A 341 2.80 33.35 -37.89
C ARG A 341 1.35 33.07 -38.23
N CYS A 342 0.47 34.04 -37.95
CA CYS A 342 -0.95 33.99 -38.29
C CYS A 342 -1.16 33.94 -39.82
N LYS A 343 -1.92 32.98 -40.34
CA LYS A 343 -2.25 32.91 -41.79
C LYS A 343 -3.14 34.07 -42.27
N HIS A 344 -3.82 34.79 -41.37
CA HIS A 344 -4.73 35.87 -41.73
C HIS A 344 -4.05 37.24 -41.84
N CYS A 345 -3.09 37.56 -40.95
CA CYS A 345 -2.45 38.88 -40.90
C CYS A 345 -0.91 38.84 -40.80
N ASP A 346 -0.30 37.65 -40.81
CA ASP A 346 1.16 37.42 -40.73
C ASP A 346 1.85 37.91 -39.46
N SER A 347 1.09 38.35 -38.45
CA SER A 347 1.64 38.69 -37.12
C SER A 347 2.22 37.45 -36.45
N VAL A 348 3.27 37.66 -35.64
CA VAL A 348 3.88 36.60 -34.83
C VAL A 348 2.96 36.27 -33.66
N VAL A 349 2.70 34.99 -33.46
CA VAL A 349 2.08 34.42 -32.26
C VAL A 349 3.22 33.85 -31.41
N PRO A 350 3.40 34.32 -30.17
CA PRO A 350 4.51 33.90 -29.32
C PRO A 350 4.36 32.43 -28.96
N GLY A 351 5.45 31.65 -29.00
CA GLY A 351 5.44 30.22 -28.72
C GLY A 351 6.18 29.38 -29.76
N PHE A 352 6.13 28.07 -29.56
CA PHE A 352 6.76 27.07 -30.40
C PHE A 352 5.69 26.29 -31.15
N PHE A 353 5.69 26.41 -32.47
CA PHE A 353 4.66 25.85 -33.35
C PHE A 353 5.32 25.16 -34.54
N ASP A 354 4.87 23.95 -34.85
CA ASP A 354 5.20 23.30 -36.11
C ASP A 354 4.29 23.82 -37.24
N PHE A 355 4.64 23.52 -38.49
CA PHE A 355 3.85 23.92 -39.66
C PHE A 355 2.46 23.30 -39.68
N ASP A 356 2.35 22.07 -39.19
CA ASP A 356 1.12 21.31 -39.03
C ASP A 356 0.93 20.98 -37.54
N PRO A 357 -0.32 20.85 -37.06
CA PRO A 357 -0.59 20.44 -35.68
C PRO A 357 -0.17 18.98 -35.46
N GLY A 358 0.13 18.63 -34.20
CA GLY A 358 0.27 17.22 -33.83
C GLY A 358 -1.06 16.47 -33.93
N ASP A 359 -0.98 15.14 -34.05
CA ASP A 359 -2.13 14.25 -34.27
C ASP A 359 -2.50 13.41 -33.05
N TRP A 360 -1.99 13.73 -31.85
CA TRP A 360 -2.21 12.91 -30.65
C TRP A 360 -3.68 12.92 -30.22
N GLY A 361 -4.34 14.07 -30.29
CA GLY A 361 -5.73 14.25 -29.89
C GLY A 361 -6.00 13.88 -28.43
N ARG A 362 -7.20 13.37 -28.14
CA ARG A 362 -7.66 13.04 -26.77
C ARG A 362 -7.11 11.72 -26.22
N ARG A 363 -6.12 11.10 -26.89
CA ARG A 363 -5.62 9.77 -26.54
C ARG A 363 -4.88 9.80 -25.20
N ARG A 364 -5.04 8.71 -24.44
CA ARG A 364 -4.29 8.45 -23.22
C ARG A 364 -3.70 7.06 -23.28
N LEU A 365 -2.38 6.94 -23.12
CA LEU A 365 -1.67 5.66 -23.21
C LEU A 365 -0.81 5.44 -21.96
N PRO A 366 -1.22 4.56 -21.03
CA PRO A 366 -0.34 4.12 -19.94
C PRO A 366 0.90 3.40 -20.48
N VAL A 367 2.06 3.59 -19.86
CA VAL A 367 3.33 2.99 -20.28
C VAL A 367 3.92 2.17 -19.14
N ARG A 368 4.42 0.97 -19.45
CA ARG A 368 5.21 0.15 -18.52
C ARG A 368 6.68 0.39 -18.77
N ILE A 369 7.35 1.12 -17.88
CA ILE A 369 8.71 1.61 -18.17
C ILE A 369 9.75 0.48 -18.20
N ALA A 370 9.48 -0.62 -17.52
CA ALA A 370 10.34 -1.79 -17.45
C ALA A 370 10.69 -2.38 -18.84
N GLU A 371 9.81 -2.22 -19.83
CA GLU A 371 10.02 -2.69 -21.22
C GLU A 371 11.10 -1.89 -21.98
N PHE A 372 11.49 -0.72 -21.46
CA PHE A 372 12.45 0.21 -22.07
C PHE A 372 13.78 0.28 -21.32
N SER A 373 13.93 -0.50 -20.25
CA SER A 373 15.19 -0.70 -19.54
C SER A 373 16.11 -1.60 -20.37
N ALA A 374 17.29 -1.11 -20.74
CA ALA A 374 18.27 -1.91 -21.45
C ALA A 374 18.77 -3.06 -20.56
N PRO A 375 19.10 -4.25 -21.11
CA PRO A 375 19.94 -5.20 -20.39
C PRO A 375 21.30 -4.54 -20.17
N SER A 376 21.67 -4.34 -18.91
CA SER A 376 22.93 -3.72 -18.46
C SER A 376 24.15 -4.33 -19.16
N SER A 377 24.69 -3.66 -20.19
CA SER A 377 26.00 -3.95 -20.76
C SER A 377 27.08 -3.33 -19.89
N LYS A 378 28.07 -4.15 -19.52
CA LYS A 378 29.33 -3.81 -18.88
C LYS A 378 29.93 -2.50 -19.42
N SER A 379 30.27 -1.58 -18.52
CA SER A 379 31.21 -0.49 -18.78
C SER A 379 32.57 -0.92 -18.25
N GLU A 380 33.44 -1.43 -19.13
CA GLU A 380 34.86 -1.62 -18.89
C GLU A 380 35.60 -0.28 -19.03
N LEU A 381 36.43 0.04 -18.04
CA LEU A 381 37.49 1.04 -18.13
C LEU A 381 38.72 0.41 -18.80
N THR A 382 39.07 0.93 -19.99
CA THR A 382 40.38 0.99 -20.67
C THR A 382 41.47 -0.03 -20.32
N VAL A 383 41.92 -0.80 -21.34
CA VAL A 383 43.34 -0.87 -21.75
C VAL A 383 43.46 -0.94 -23.29
N VAL A 384 43.89 0.17 -23.89
CA VAL A 384 44.85 0.36 -25.01
C VAL A 384 44.80 -0.56 -26.27
N SER A 385 44.26 0.04 -27.35
CA SER A 385 44.60 0.05 -28.80
C SER A 385 45.17 -1.19 -29.54
N CYS A 386 44.55 -1.51 -30.68
CA CYS A 386 45.05 -1.25 -32.06
C CYS A 386 44.07 -1.91 -33.06
N GLU A 387 43.28 -1.13 -33.81
CA GLU A 387 43.58 -0.69 -35.19
C GLU A 387 43.98 -1.88 -36.10
N THR A 388 43.24 -2.28 -37.13
CA THR A 388 42.78 -1.44 -38.25
C THR A 388 41.91 -2.25 -39.23
N SER A 389 41.05 -1.50 -39.93
CA SER A 389 40.57 -1.68 -41.31
C SER A 389 39.71 -2.91 -41.68
N GLN A 390 38.41 -2.62 -41.79
CA GLN A 390 37.60 -2.72 -43.03
C GLN A 390 37.94 -3.84 -44.03
N SER A 391 36.97 -4.73 -44.28
CA SER A 391 36.12 -4.68 -45.48
C SER A 391 35.37 -6.01 -45.67
N ASN A 392 34.04 -5.95 -45.84
CA ASN A 392 33.26 -7.04 -46.43
C ASN A 392 33.69 -7.20 -47.90
N PRO A 393 33.73 -8.43 -48.46
CA PRO A 393 32.61 -8.79 -49.34
C PRO A 393 32.29 -10.31 -49.42
N THR A 394 30.99 -10.60 -49.50
CA THR A 394 30.33 -11.72 -50.22
C THR A 394 30.71 -11.71 -51.72
N PRO A 395 30.43 -12.69 -52.62
CA PRO A 395 29.53 -13.86 -52.55
C PRO A 395 30.03 -15.15 -53.26
N LEU A 396 29.29 -16.27 -53.14
CA LEU A 396 28.61 -17.04 -54.21
C LEU A 396 28.17 -18.41 -53.64
N GLU A 397 26.87 -18.60 -53.44
CA GLU A 397 25.95 -19.44 -54.24
C GLU A 397 26.13 -20.96 -54.00
N SER A 398 25.10 -21.75 -53.69
CA SER A 398 23.81 -21.83 -54.38
C SER A 398 22.76 -22.65 -53.61
N LYS A 399 21.49 -22.20 -53.74
CA LYS A 399 20.20 -22.93 -53.95
C LYS A 399 19.88 -24.16 -53.07
N SER A 400 18.68 -24.38 -52.53
CA SER A 400 17.37 -23.72 -52.64
C SER A 400 16.34 -24.45 -51.75
N LYS A 401 15.42 -23.69 -51.11
CA LYS A 401 14.00 -23.95 -50.73
C LYS A 401 13.63 -25.22 -49.94
N VAL A 402 12.63 -25.30 -49.05
CA VAL A 402 11.63 -24.46 -48.34
C VAL A 402 10.97 -25.42 -47.32
N SER A 403 10.67 -24.98 -46.09
CA SER A 403 9.43 -25.24 -45.30
C SER A 403 9.65 -25.16 -43.77
N ASP A 404 8.56 -24.83 -43.08
CA ASP A 404 8.34 -24.52 -41.66
C ASP A 404 9.07 -25.37 -40.61
N SER A 405 9.39 -24.74 -39.48
CA SER A 405 8.76 -25.03 -38.17
C SER A 405 9.52 -24.43 -37.00
N SER A 406 8.76 -24.14 -35.95
CA SER A 406 9.16 -23.84 -34.57
C SER A 406 10.44 -24.54 -34.11
N SER A 407 11.39 -23.79 -33.57
CA SER A 407 12.42 -24.33 -32.69
C SER A 407 12.77 -23.35 -31.56
N THR A 408 12.40 -23.81 -30.36
CA THR A 408 13.07 -23.63 -29.07
C THR A 408 14.51 -23.13 -29.18
N VAL A 409 14.80 -22.00 -28.54
CA VAL A 409 16.19 -21.54 -28.32
C VAL A 409 16.70 -22.10 -27.00
N GLU A 410 17.76 -22.88 -27.11
CA GLU A 410 18.49 -23.57 -26.06
C GLU A 410 19.14 -22.60 -25.05
N ILE A 411 19.05 -22.98 -23.79
CA ILE A 411 19.73 -22.37 -22.65
C ILE A 411 21.20 -22.80 -22.68
N THR A 412 22.11 -21.84 -22.84
CA THR A 412 23.56 -22.08 -22.72
C THR A 412 23.93 -22.48 -21.29
N LYS A 413 24.51 -23.68 -21.18
CA LYS A 413 25.23 -24.23 -20.02
C LYS A 413 26.37 -23.28 -19.60
N ASP A 414 26.55 -23.12 -18.28
CA ASP A 414 27.84 -22.90 -17.56
C ASP A 414 27.81 -21.78 -16.50
N ARG A 415 26.93 -21.91 -15.49
CA ARG A 415 26.92 -21.10 -14.25
C ARG A 415 26.61 -21.89 -12.95
N SER A 416 26.52 -23.22 -13.00
CA SER A 416 25.83 -24.02 -11.96
C SER A 416 26.70 -24.81 -10.98
N ALA A 417 28.03 -24.76 -11.02
CA ALA A 417 28.87 -25.64 -10.19
C ALA A 417 29.81 -24.88 -9.25
N ILE A 418 29.29 -24.38 -8.13
CA ILE A 418 30.12 -24.24 -6.92
C ILE A 418 29.95 -25.56 -6.18
N ASP A 419 31.03 -26.36 -6.14
CA ASP A 419 31.08 -27.63 -5.42
C ASP A 419 31.05 -27.40 -3.88
N SER A 420 30.74 -28.46 -3.12
CA SER A 420 30.55 -28.39 -1.67
C SER A 420 31.75 -27.74 -0.96
N ILE A 421 31.48 -26.78 -0.07
CA ILE A 421 32.51 -26.10 0.72
C ILE A 421 32.85 -26.96 1.94
N GLN A 422 34.07 -27.49 2.02
CA GLN A 422 34.55 -28.16 3.23
C GLN A 422 35.07 -27.11 4.22
N LEU A 423 34.36 -26.94 5.35
CA LEU A 423 34.71 -25.99 6.40
C LEU A 423 35.26 -26.74 7.62
N SER A 424 36.46 -26.35 8.08
CA SER A 424 37.00 -26.79 9.37
C SER A 424 36.23 -26.16 10.54
N ASP A 425 36.36 -26.73 11.75
CA ASP A 425 35.69 -26.19 12.94
C ASP A 425 36.12 -24.74 13.23
N VAL A 426 37.39 -24.41 13.02
CA VAL A 426 37.93 -23.05 13.15
C VAL A 426 37.28 -22.09 12.16
N GLN A 427 37.02 -22.53 10.92
CA GLN A 427 36.35 -21.71 9.91
C GLN A 427 34.86 -21.53 10.24
N ARG A 428 34.18 -22.57 10.73
CA ARG A 428 32.78 -22.50 11.18
C ARG A 428 32.62 -21.51 12.33
N ASP A 429 33.51 -21.57 13.31
CA ASP A 429 33.55 -20.64 14.45
C ASP A 429 33.81 -19.20 13.99
N ALA A 430 34.78 -18.99 13.08
CA ALA A 430 35.06 -17.67 12.51
C ALA A 430 33.86 -17.08 11.74
N ILE A 431 33.11 -17.90 11.00
CA ILE A 431 31.89 -17.48 10.30
C ILE A 431 30.78 -17.13 11.29
N HIS A 432 30.64 -17.92 12.35
CA HIS A 432 29.66 -17.68 13.42
C HIS A 432 29.95 -16.36 14.16
N TYR A 433 31.21 -16.11 14.52
CA TYR A 433 31.68 -14.84 15.07
C TYR A 433 31.41 -13.68 14.11
N ALA A 434 31.81 -13.80 12.84
CA ALA A 434 31.64 -12.73 11.86
C ALA A 434 30.16 -12.38 11.64
N THR A 435 29.29 -13.39 11.56
CA THR A 435 27.84 -13.19 11.41
C THR A 435 27.25 -12.53 12.65
N SER A 436 27.65 -12.96 13.85
CA SER A 436 27.23 -12.37 15.13
C SER A 436 27.60 -10.89 15.21
N GLU A 437 28.83 -10.55 14.83
CA GLU A 437 29.34 -9.19 14.84
C GLU A 437 28.66 -8.30 13.78
N LEU A 438 28.48 -8.80 12.56
CA LEU A 438 27.78 -8.08 11.49
C LEU A 438 26.32 -7.77 11.86
N LEU A 439 25.61 -8.76 12.43
CA LEU A 439 24.23 -8.57 12.88
C LEU A 439 24.17 -7.56 14.03
N THR A 440 25.03 -7.72 15.05
CA THR A 440 25.09 -6.82 16.20
C THR A 440 25.40 -5.39 15.78
N ALA A 441 26.40 -5.20 14.92
CA ALA A 441 26.77 -3.90 14.38
C ALA A 441 25.63 -3.24 13.60
N ALA A 442 24.87 -4.01 12.82
CA ALA A 442 23.70 -3.52 12.09
C ALA A 442 22.56 -3.11 13.05
N VAL A 443 22.27 -3.91 14.07
CA VAL A 443 21.26 -3.58 15.11
C VAL A 443 21.65 -2.32 15.88
N GLU A 444 22.94 -2.19 16.21
CA GLU A 444 23.45 -1.04 16.95
C GLU A 444 23.75 0.17 16.07
N GLY A 445 23.67 0.09 14.74
CA GLY A 445 24.01 1.19 13.83
C GLY A 445 25.46 1.65 13.97
N ARG A 446 26.40 0.71 14.10
CA ARG A 446 27.85 0.96 14.15
C ARG A 446 28.56 0.20 13.04
N SER A 447 29.81 0.57 12.75
CA SER A 447 30.66 -0.24 11.88
C SER A 447 31.06 -1.55 12.57
N PRO A 448 31.13 -2.69 11.85
CA PRO A 448 31.58 -3.96 12.41
C PRO A 448 33.07 -3.92 12.75
N GLN A 449 33.45 -4.60 13.83
CA GLN A 449 34.80 -4.67 14.37
C GLN A 449 35.25 -6.14 14.43
N PHE A 450 36.14 -6.54 13.53
CA PHE A 450 36.65 -7.91 13.48
C PHE A 450 38.00 -8.03 14.20
N LYS A 451 38.13 -9.01 15.10
CA LYS A 451 39.44 -9.45 15.61
C LYS A 451 40.21 -10.19 14.50
N ALA A 452 41.43 -9.77 14.17
CA ALA A 452 42.27 -10.41 13.14
C ALA A 452 43.14 -11.56 13.70
N PRO A 453 43.45 -12.63 12.93
CA PRO A 453 43.08 -12.91 11.54
C PRO A 453 42.25 -14.20 11.40
N THR A 454 41.08 -14.32 12.03
CA THR A 454 40.28 -15.57 11.97
C THR A 454 39.37 -15.65 10.74
N PHE A 455 38.81 -14.53 10.27
CA PHE A 455 37.88 -14.52 9.12
C PHE A 455 38.57 -14.33 7.75
N ALA A 456 39.74 -13.68 7.71
CA ALA A 456 40.41 -13.30 6.46
C ALA A 456 40.75 -14.50 5.54
N ALA A 457 40.97 -15.69 6.10
CA ALA A 457 41.30 -16.89 5.34
C ALA A 457 40.09 -17.54 4.62
N ALA A 458 38.85 -17.24 5.03
CA ALA A 458 37.63 -17.80 4.42
C ALA A 458 36.75 -16.74 3.73
N ALA A 459 37.07 -15.45 3.89
CA ALA A 459 36.29 -14.31 3.41
C ALA A 459 36.10 -14.27 1.87
N ASP A 460 37.08 -14.79 1.13
CA ASP A 460 37.11 -14.80 -0.33
C ASP A 460 36.48 -16.07 -0.95
N HIS A 461 36.09 -17.05 -0.14
CA HIS A 461 35.37 -18.22 -0.65
C HIS A 461 34.07 -17.77 -1.33
N SER A 462 33.82 -18.28 -2.53
CA SER A 462 32.60 -17.97 -3.27
C SER A 462 31.46 -18.86 -2.81
N VAL A 463 30.30 -18.26 -2.57
CA VAL A 463 29.03 -18.95 -2.27
C VAL A 463 27.97 -18.55 -3.29
N LEU A 464 27.01 -19.42 -3.56
CA LEU A 464 25.90 -19.13 -4.47
C LEU A 464 24.79 -18.30 -3.78
N GLY A 465 24.82 -18.28 -2.46
CA GLY A 465 23.87 -17.57 -1.63
C GLY A 465 24.16 -17.76 -0.15
N ALA A 466 23.63 -16.87 0.68
CA ALA A 466 23.62 -17.02 2.12
C ALA A 466 22.30 -16.54 2.71
N TYR A 467 21.87 -17.17 3.79
CA TYR A 467 20.75 -16.73 4.62
C TYR A 467 21.18 -16.68 6.08
N VAL A 468 20.78 -15.63 6.79
CA VAL A 468 20.97 -15.53 8.24
C VAL A 468 19.60 -15.58 8.88
N SER A 469 19.32 -16.67 9.59
CA SER A 469 18.11 -16.84 10.39
C SER A 469 18.39 -16.44 11.83
N VAL A 470 17.54 -15.58 12.37
CA VAL A 470 17.52 -15.21 13.78
C VAL A 470 16.34 -15.90 14.42
N LYS A 471 16.59 -16.65 15.49
CA LYS A 471 15.57 -17.35 16.27
C LYS A 471 15.56 -16.83 17.70
N ARG A 472 14.41 -16.86 18.36
CA ARG A 472 14.26 -16.57 19.79
C ARG A 472 13.45 -17.71 20.41
N GLN A 473 14.05 -18.44 21.35
CA GLN A 473 13.49 -19.69 21.89
C GLN A 473 13.06 -20.68 20.79
N GLY A 474 13.91 -20.87 19.78
CA GLY A 474 13.63 -21.76 18.64
C GLY A 474 12.59 -21.25 17.64
N ARG A 475 11.90 -20.15 17.92
CA ARG A 475 10.93 -19.54 16.99
C ARG A 475 11.61 -18.54 16.07
N LEU A 476 11.20 -18.50 14.81
CA LEU A 476 11.76 -17.57 13.83
C LEU A 476 11.46 -16.10 14.20
N ARG A 477 12.50 -15.27 14.27
CA ARG A 477 12.45 -13.82 14.55
C ARG A 477 12.85 -12.96 13.35
N ALA A 478 13.72 -13.47 12.47
CA ALA A 478 14.02 -12.90 11.16
C ALA A 478 14.73 -13.95 10.30
N CYS A 479 14.62 -13.86 8.98
CA CYS A 479 15.46 -14.63 8.06
C CYS A 479 15.48 -13.95 6.69
N CYS A 480 16.64 -13.44 6.30
CA CYS A 480 16.89 -12.80 5.02
C CYS A 480 18.19 -13.33 4.40
N GLY A 481 18.24 -13.23 3.08
CA GLY A 481 19.34 -13.75 2.28
C GLY A 481 19.06 -13.62 0.80
N PHE A 482 19.85 -14.35 0.00
CA PHE A 482 19.67 -14.46 -1.45
C PHE A 482 20.21 -15.81 -1.94
N LEU A 483 19.83 -16.19 -3.15
CA LEU A 483 20.32 -17.38 -3.85
C LEU A 483 20.43 -17.11 -5.35
N GLY A 484 21.50 -17.61 -5.98
CA GLY A 484 21.68 -17.65 -7.43
C GLY A 484 22.69 -16.67 -7.98
N GLN A 485 23.50 -16.03 -7.12
CA GLN A 485 24.60 -15.17 -7.52
C GLN A 485 25.87 -15.61 -6.78
N SER A 486 26.92 -15.93 -7.53
CA SER A 486 28.23 -16.23 -6.94
C SER A 486 28.84 -14.94 -6.41
N VAL A 487 29.04 -14.84 -5.10
CA VAL A 487 29.68 -13.70 -4.44
C VAL A 487 30.63 -14.16 -3.33
N PRO A 488 31.60 -13.33 -2.92
CA PRO A 488 32.45 -13.62 -1.76
C PRO A 488 31.63 -13.80 -0.48
N LEU A 489 32.05 -14.73 0.37
CA LEU A 489 31.40 -15.06 1.64
C LEU A 489 31.22 -13.83 2.54
N SER A 490 32.23 -12.95 2.60
CA SER A 490 32.16 -11.69 3.35
C SER A 490 30.99 -10.80 2.93
N GLN A 491 30.79 -10.61 1.62
CA GLN A 491 29.69 -9.85 1.05
C GLN A 491 28.35 -10.56 1.31
N ALA A 492 28.31 -11.89 1.16
CA ALA A 492 27.11 -12.67 1.37
C ALA A 492 26.59 -12.55 2.82
N LEU A 493 27.49 -12.73 3.80
CA LEU A 493 27.17 -12.62 5.23
C LEU A 493 26.79 -11.19 5.62
N GLY A 494 27.54 -10.18 5.15
CA GLY A 494 27.23 -8.77 5.44
C GLY A 494 25.83 -8.38 4.96
N THR A 495 25.48 -8.79 3.73
CA THR A 495 24.15 -8.54 3.16
C THR A 495 23.06 -9.30 3.91
N ALA A 496 23.25 -10.59 4.17
CA ALA A 496 22.23 -11.42 4.84
C ALA A 496 22.00 -10.97 6.29
N ALA A 497 23.06 -10.70 7.06
CA ALA A 497 22.97 -10.25 8.45
C ALA A 497 22.28 -8.88 8.56
N ALA A 498 22.70 -7.89 7.76
CA ALA A 498 22.11 -6.55 7.79
C ALA A 498 20.61 -6.58 7.43
N ARG A 499 20.25 -7.35 6.39
CA ARG A 499 18.84 -7.49 5.98
C ARG A 499 18.01 -8.23 7.03
N SER A 500 18.55 -9.27 7.66
CA SER A 500 17.86 -9.97 8.76
C SER A 500 17.66 -9.06 9.97
N ALA A 501 18.59 -8.16 10.26
CA ALA A 501 18.46 -7.21 11.35
C ALA A 501 17.43 -6.09 11.08
N LEU A 502 17.41 -5.55 9.86
CA LEU A 502 16.74 -4.28 9.58
C LEU A 502 15.60 -4.35 8.56
N GLU A 503 15.56 -5.38 7.71
CA GLU A 503 14.77 -5.36 6.48
C GLU A 503 13.75 -6.49 6.33
N ASP A 504 13.73 -7.52 7.19
CA ASP A 504 12.77 -8.64 7.05
C ASP A 504 11.31 -8.16 7.11
N PRO A 505 10.55 -8.15 6.01
CA PRO A 505 9.25 -7.49 5.93
C PRO A 505 8.19 -8.09 6.87
N ARG A 506 8.42 -9.31 7.38
CA ARG A 506 7.46 -10.02 8.25
C ARG A 506 7.53 -9.56 9.70
N PHE A 507 8.64 -8.98 10.13
CA PHE A 507 8.90 -8.66 11.53
C PHE A 507 9.33 -7.19 11.72
N PRO A 508 9.15 -6.60 12.90
CA PRO A 508 9.82 -5.34 13.25
C PRO A 508 11.35 -5.50 13.18
N LYS A 509 12.06 -4.38 13.05
CA LYS A 509 13.54 -4.36 13.16
C LYS A 509 13.98 -5.02 14.48
N LEU A 510 15.12 -5.68 14.49
CA LEU A 510 15.68 -6.24 15.72
C LEU A 510 16.02 -5.10 16.69
N SER A 511 15.56 -5.22 17.93
CA SER A 511 15.95 -4.35 19.04
C SER A 511 17.26 -4.83 19.64
N ALA A 512 18.12 -3.89 20.07
CA ALA A 512 19.33 -4.23 20.81
C ALA A 512 19.06 -5.04 22.08
N SER A 513 17.88 -4.85 22.70
CA SER A 513 17.43 -5.63 23.86
C SER A 513 17.17 -7.11 23.57
N GLU A 514 17.01 -7.49 22.30
CA GLU A 514 16.80 -8.89 21.89
C GLU A 514 18.11 -9.65 21.75
N LEU A 515 19.24 -8.96 21.50
CA LEU A 515 20.55 -9.57 21.20
C LEU A 515 21.00 -10.64 22.22
N PRO A 516 20.82 -10.47 23.55
CA PRO A 516 21.22 -11.50 24.51
C PRO A 516 20.35 -12.76 24.51
N SER A 517 19.20 -12.74 23.83
CA SER A 517 18.19 -13.81 23.85
C SER A 517 17.95 -14.45 22.48
N ILE A 518 18.76 -14.11 21.48
CA ILE A 518 18.64 -14.68 20.13
C ILE A 518 19.68 -15.78 19.87
N ASP A 519 19.25 -16.73 19.06
CA ASP A 519 20.08 -17.72 18.40
C ASP A 519 20.23 -17.34 16.92
N LEU A 520 21.40 -17.60 16.35
CA LEU A 520 21.71 -17.37 14.95
C LEU A 520 21.92 -18.69 14.23
N GLU A 521 21.45 -18.73 12.99
CA GLU A 521 21.67 -19.84 12.08
C GLU A 521 22.03 -19.30 10.69
N THR A 522 23.26 -19.57 10.26
CA THR A 522 23.81 -19.13 8.99
C THR A 522 23.81 -20.27 8.00
N TRP A 523 23.09 -20.11 6.89
CA TRP A 523 23.06 -21.04 5.77
C TRP A 523 23.96 -20.54 4.66
N LEU A 524 24.91 -21.37 4.22
CA LEU A 524 25.73 -21.15 3.04
C LEU A 524 25.28 -22.11 1.94
N LEU A 525 24.90 -21.57 0.79
CA LEU A 525 24.23 -22.33 -0.27
C LEU A 525 25.13 -22.56 -1.48
N PHE A 526 25.03 -23.74 -2.08
CA PHE A 526 25.82 -24.19 -3.22
C PHE A 526 25.06 -25.27 -4.03
N GLY A 527 25.66 -25.74 -5.13
CA GLY A 527 25.15 -26.90 -5.87
C GLY A 527 23.73 -26.75 -6.44
N MET A 528 23.35 -25.57 -6.96
CA MET A 528 22.02 -25.39 -7.54
C MET A 528 21.89 -26.09 -8.90
N GLN A 529 20.96 -27.03 -8.99
CA GLN A 529 20.73 -27.85 -10.18
C GLN A 529 19.24 -27.82 -10.61
N PRO A 530 18.93 -27.71 -11.91
CA PRO A 530 17.56 -27.86 -12.40
C PRO A 530 17.09 -29.31 -12.27
N MET A 531 15.90 -29.52 -11.72
CA MET A 531 15.30 -30.84 -11.62
C MET A 531 14.78 -31.29 -13.00
N GLN A 532 15.27 -32.43 -13.47
CA GLN A 532 14.89 -32.98 -14.78
C GLN A 532 13.64 -33.86 -14.72
N ALA A 533 13.34 -34.47 -13.57
CA ALA A 533 12.13 -35.26 -13.38
C ALA A 533 10.87 -34.38 -13.54
N THR A 534 9.78 -34.99 -14.01
CA THR A 534 8.46 -34.35 -14.18
C THR A 534 7.40 -35.12 -13.41
N GLY A 535 6.22 -34.52 -13.23
CA GLY A 535 5.11 -35.16 -12.51
C GLY A 535 5.51 -35.68 -11.13
N THR A 536 5.00 -36.85 -10.74
CA THR A 536 5.25 -37.49 -9.44
C THR A 536 6.67 -38.02 -9.26
N ASP A 537 7.42 -38.23 -10.35
CA ASP A 537 8.81 -38.72 -10.26
C ASP A 537 9.73 -37.70 -9.58
N ARG A 538 9.32 -36.42 -9.53
CA ARG A 538 10.01 -35.37 -8.75
C ARG A 538 10.17 -35.70 -7.26
N ILE A 539 9.30 -36.55 -6.70
CA ILE A 539 9.36 -36.93 -5.27
C ILE A 539 10.66 -37.67 -4.96
N SER A 540 11.10 -38.58 -5.84
CA SER A 540 12.28 -39.43 -5.59
C SER A 540 13.61 -38.69 -5.73
N GLU A 541 13.62 -37.54 -6.40
CA GLU A 541 14.78 -36.64 -6.58
C GLU A 541 15.01 -35.70 -5.38
N VAL A 542 14.06 -35.63 -4.45
CA VAL A 542 14.16 -34.78 -3.26
C VAL A 542 14.61 -35.60 -2.06
N THR A 543 15.75 -35.24 -1.48
CA THR A 543 16.25 -35.81 -0.22
C THR A 543 16.10 -34.81 0.91
N ILE A 544 15.23 -35.11 1.87
CA ILE A 544 14.96 -34.27 3.05
C ILE A 544 16.24 -34.07 3.87
N GLY A 545 16.46 -32.83 4.35
CA GLY A 545 17.63 -32.43 5.13
C GLY A 545 18.90 -32.17 4.30
N ARG A 546 18.93 -32.59 3.04
CA ARG A 546 20.02 -32.29 2.10
C ARG A 546 19.63 -31.22 1.10
N HIS A 547 18.49 -31.39 0.43
CA HIS A 547 18.06 -30.50 -0.65
C HIS A 547 17.20 -29.34 -0.13
N GLY A 548 17.51 -28.13 -0.57
CA GLY A 548 16.59 -26.99 -0.63
C GLY A 548 15.91 -26.94 -1.99
N LEU A 549 14.74 -26.30 -2.05
CA LEU A 549 13.92 -26.22 -3.26
C LEU A 549 13.71 -24.78 -3.68
N ARG A 550 13.81 -24.50 -4.98
CA ARG A 550 13.36 -23.25 -5.60
C ARG A 550 12.42 -23.58 -6.75
N ILE A 551 11.22 -23.01 -6.71
CA ILE A 551 10.19 -23.16 -7.74
C ILE A 551 9.88 -21.82 -8.38
N SER A 552 9.57 -21.81 -9.67
CA SER A 552 9.05 -20.63 -10.35
C SER A 552 8.12 -20.97 -11.51
N ARG A 553 7.06 -20.16 -11.66
CA ARG A 553 6.13 -20.15 -12.80
C ARG A 553 5.77 -18.70 -13.13
N GLY A 554 6.18 -18.21 -14.30
CA GLY A 554 6.01 -16.79 -14.66
C GLY A 554 6.65 -15.86 -13.62
N ASN A 555 5.87 -14.96 -13.02
CA ASN A 555 6.31 -14.04 -11.97
C ASN A 555 6.25 -14.61 -10.54
N SER A 556 5.65 -15.79 -10.36
CA SER A 556 5.54 -16.46 -9.06
C SER A 556 6.79 -17.29 -8.79
N ALA A 557 7.42 -17.10 -7.64
CA ALA A 557 8.59 -17.87 -7.23
C ALA A 557 8.61 -18.12 -5.72
N GLY A 558 9.06 -19.31 -5.32
CA GLY A 558 9.16 -19.74 -3.93
C GLY A 558 10.49 -20.45 -3.68
N LEU A 559 10.99 -20.37 -2.45
CA LEU A 559 12.25 -21.00 -2.06
C LEU A 559 12.16 -21.52 -0.62
N LEU A 560 12.50 -22.78 -0.38
CA LEU A 560 12.65 -23.35 0.96
C LEU A 560 14.07 -23.88 1.17
N LEU A 561 14.64 -23.59 2.35
CA LEU A 561 15.99 -24.03 2.72
C LEU A 561 15.98 -25.52 3.12
N PRO A 562 17.13 -26.23 3.03
CA PRO A 562 17.21 -27.66 3.35
C PRO A 562 16.69 -28.04 4.74
N GLY A 563 16.91 -27.19 5.74
CA GLY A 563 16.46 -27.44 7.12
C GLY A 563 14.94 -27.36 7.34
N VAL A 564 14.19 -26.70 6.45
CA VAL A 564 12.76 -26.46 6.67
C VAL A 564 11.96 -27.74 6.77
N ALA A 565 12.23 -28.70 5.88
CA ALA A 565 11.52 -29.98 5.88
C ALA A 565 11.85 -30.82 7.12
N VAL A 566 13.07 -30.74 7.64
CA VAL A 566 13.48 -31.43 8.87
C VAL A 566 12.77 -30.82 10.07
N ASP A 567 12.81 -29.49 10.20
CA ASP A 567 12.20 -28.76 11.30
C ASP A 567 10.67 -28.98 11.37
N ALA A 568 10.02 -29.11 10.21
CA ALA A 568 8.58 -29.27 10.10
C ALA A 568 8.10 -30.73 9.98
N GLY A 569 9.02 -31.70 9.93
CA GLY A 569 8.68 -33.12 9.77
C GLY A 569 8.05 -33.48 8.43
N PHE A 570 8.39 -32.75 7.36
CA PHE A 570 7.85 -32.98 6.02
C PHE A 570 8.52 -34.18 5.34
N ASP A 571 7.74 -34.94 4.59
CA ASP A 571 8.28 -35.81 3.54
C ASP A 571 8.53 -35.03 2.24
N SER A 572 9.11 -35.70 1.24
CA SER A 572 9.50 -35.08 -0.03
C SER A 572 8.32 -34.50 -0.81
N GLU A 573 7.15 -35.17 -0.79
CA GLU A 573 5.95 -34.67 -1.46
C GLU A 573 5.40 -33.42 -0.76
N THR A 574 5.27 -33.48 0.56
CA THR A 574 4.84 -32.34 1.39
C THR A 574 5.78 -31.16 1.19
N PHE A 575 7.09 -31.40 1.08
CA PHE A 575 8.07 -30.34 0.86
C PHE A 575 7.90 -29.65 -0.51
N LEU A 576 7.58 -30.41 -1.57
CA LEU A 576 7.25 -29.89 -2.90
C LEU A 576 5.94 -29.07 -2.88
N GLN A 577 4.93 -29.53 -2.14
CA GLN A 577 3.67 -28.79 -1.97
C GLN A 577 3.89 -27.45 -1.25
N HIS A 578 4.68 -27.44 -0.17
CA HIS A 578 4.94 -26.23 0.60
C HIS A 578 5.77 -25.19 -0.16
N VAL A 579 6.70 -25.60 -1.05
CA VAL A 579 7.42 -24.63 -1.88
C VAL A 579 6.49 -23.98 -2.92
N CYS A 580 5.49 -24.70 -3.43
CA CYS A 580 4.44 -24.14 -4.28
C CYS A 580 3.61 -23.10 -3.53
N LEU A 581 3.12 -23.46 -2.34
CA LEU A 581 2.36 -22.54 -1.48
C LEU A 581 3.15 -21.27 -1.19
N LYS A 582 4.45 -21.39 -0.91
CA LYS A 582 5.34 -20.24 -0.71
C LYS A 582 5.50 -19.38 -1.95
N ALA A 583 5.39 -19.95 -3.15
CA ALA A 583 5.40 -19.22 -4.42
C ALA A 583 4.04 -18.58 -4.76
N GLY A 584 3.01 -18.79 -3.95
CA GLY A 584 1.63 -18.43 -4.27
C GLY A 584 1.04 -19.29 -5.40
N LEU A 585 1.55 -20.51 -5.57
CA LEU A 585 1.07 -21.49 -6.54
C LEU A 585 0.21 -22.56 -5.85
N PRO A 586 -0.70 -23.23 -6.59
CA PRO A 586 -1.42 -24.39 -6.07
C PRO A 586 -0.46 -25.47 -5.53
N PRO A 587 -0.78 -26.19 -4.44
CA PRO A 587 0.07 -27.24 -3.87
C PRO A 587 0.49 -28.33 -4.86
N THR A 588 -0.30 -28.53 -5.93
CA THR A 588 -0.06 -29.52 -6.98
C THR A 588 0.78 -29.00 -8.14
N ALA A 589 1.08 -27.70 -8.20
CA ALA A 589 1.75 -27.06 -9.34
C ALA A 589 3.15 -27.65 -9.63
N TRP A 590 3.83 -28.22 -8.63
CA TRP A 590 5.10 -28.91 -8.86
C TRP A 590 4.95 -30.15 -9.76
N LYS A 591 3.74 -30.62 -10.07
CA LYS A 591 3.52 -31.71 -11.04
C LYS A 591 3.48 -31.21 -12.48
N ASP A 592 3.27 -29.91 -12.69
CA ASP A 592 3.11 -29.31 -14.01
C ASP A 592 4.45 -29.19 -14.75
N ASP A 593 4.42 -29.41 -16.06
CA ASP A 593 5.61 -29.39 -16.92
C ASP A 593 6.13 -27.97 -17.21
N ASP A 594 5.27 -26.95 -17.12
CA ASP A 594 5.62 -25.54 -17.32
C ASP A 594 6.28 -24.89 -16.09
N VAL A 595 6.35 -25.63 -14.98
CA VAL A 595 6.99 -25.19 -13.74
C VAL A 595 8.47 -25.53 -13.72
N GLN A 596 9.29 -24.51 -13.49
CA GLN A 596 10.73 -24.67 -13.28
C GLN A 596 11.01 -24.97 -11.80
N LEU A 597 11.68 -26.09 -11.55
CA LEU A 597 12.08 -26.50 -10.21
C LEU A 597 13.60 -26.73 -10.17
N PHE A 598 14.23 -26.24 -9.11
CA PHE A 598 15.66 -26.41 -8.85
C PHE A 598 15.86 -26.98 -7.45
N THR A 599 16.82 -27.89 -7.32
CA THR A 599 17.38 -28.30 -6.03
C THR A 599 18.66 -27.49 -5.78
N PHE A 600 19.02 -27.30 -4.52
CA PHE A 600 20.33 -26.80 -4.10
C PHE A 600 20.68 -27.40 -2.75
N GLU A 601 21.95 -27.33 -2.36
CA GLU A 601 22.43 -27.83 -1.07
C GLU A 601 22.90 -26.67 -0.18
N GLY A 602 23.04 -26.92 1.12
CA GLY A 602 23.55 -25.91 2.02
C GLY A 602 24.16 -26.46 3.30
N ILE A 603 25.11 -25.70 3.86
CA ILE A 603 25.69 -25.94 5.18
C ILE A 603 25.10 -24.95 6.16
N SER A 604 24.58 -25.45 7.27
CA SER A 604 24.11 -24.64 8.40
C SER A 604 25.18 -24.53 9.48
N ILE A 605 25.34 -23.32 10.02
CA ILE A 605 26.17 -22.99 11.19
C ILE A 605 25.25 -22.29 12.19
N ALA A 606 24.90 -23.00 13.26
CA ALA A 606 23.93 -22.53 14.25
C ALA A 606 24.58 -22.41 15.65
N GLY A 607 24.17 -21.38 16.39
CA GLY A 607 24.64 -21.13 17.75
C GLY A 607 23.96 -19.91 18.39
N ARG A 608 24.19 -19.71 19.69
CA ARG A 608 23.89 -18.43 20.34
C ARG A 608 24.80 -17.34 19.81
N LEU A 609 24.42 -16.07 19.97
CA LEU A 609 25.32 -14.96 19.68
C LEU A 609 26.70 -15.21 20.29
N HIS A 610 27.74 -15.12 19.45
CA HIS A 610 29.09 -15.53 19.82
C HIS A 610 29.63 -14.75 21.03
N ASP A 611 30.21 -15.43 22.02
CA ASP A 611 30.62 -14.85 23.32
C ASP A 611 31.63 -13.69 23.20
N ASP A 612 32.50 -13.72 22.18
CA ASP A 612 33.45 -12.63 21.87
C ASP A 612 32.83 -11.35 21.30
N VAL A 613 31.53 -11.33 20.98
CA VAL A 613 30.84 -10.15 20.47
C VAL A 613 30.24 -9.37 21.64
N ALA A 614 30.79 -8.18 21.90
CA ALA A 614 30.28 -7.30 22.94
C ALA A 614 28.97 -6.64 22.49
N VAL A 615 27.91 -6.81 23.29
CA VAL A 615 26.64 -6.08 23.13
C VAL A 615 26.69 -4.81 23.98
N SER A 616 26.42 -3.67 23.36
CA SER A 616 26.47 -2.37 24.03
C SER A 616 25.20 -2.13 24.86
N LEU A 617 25.31 -2.27 26.18
CA LEU A 617 24.20 -2.00 27.10
C LEU A 617 23.78 -0.51 27.12
N SER A 618 24.66 0.42 26.75
CA SER A 618 24.36 1.86 26.78
C SER A 618 23.36 2.31 25.71
N LYS A 619 23.20 1.55 24.61
CA LYS A 619 22.17 1.81 23.59
C LYS A 619 20.80 1.24 23.96
N ILE A 620 20.72 0.31 24.90
CA ILE A 620 19.45 -0.22 25.41
C ILE A 620 18.66 0.89 26.14
N ASP A 621 19.35 1.88 26.70
CA ASP A 621 18.77 2.96 27.51
C ASP A 621 18.77 4.35 26.86
N ALA A 622 19.13 4.45 25.58
CA ALA A 622 19.12 5.72 24.88
C ALA A 622 17.70 6.32 24.77
N SER A 623 17.57 7.60 25.15
CA SER A 623 16.35 8.38 24.98
C SER A 623 16.24 8.88 23.54
N LEU A 624 15.04 8.79 22.95
CA LEU A 624 14.78 9.33 21.60
C LEU A 624 14.72 10.86 21.63
N LEU A 625 14.11 11.40 22.68
CA LEU A 625 13.91 12.84 22.89
C LEU A 625 14.52 13.29 24.21
N THR A 626 14.99 14.53 24.25
CA THR A 626 15.34 15.21 25.51
C THR A 626 14.07 15.60 26.28
N ASP A 627 14.20 15.83 27.59
CA ASP A 627 13.08 16.30 28.43
C ASP A 627 12.49 17.63 27.92
N GLN A 628 13.34 18.52 27.40
CA GLN A 628 12.92 19.80 26.82
C GLN A 628 12.08 19.61 25.56
N GLU A 629 12.48 18.70 24.67
CA GLU A 629 11.71 18.34 23.48
C GLU A 629 10.37 17.71 23.86
N MET A 630 10.35 16.78 24.82
CA MET A 630 9.10 16.19 25.33
C MET A 630 8.14 17.28 25.86
N GLN A 631 8.63 18.21 26.66
CA GLN A 631 7.82 19.34 27.16
C GLN A 631 7.31 20.26 26.05
N GLN A 632 8.12 20.50 25.02
CA GLN A 632 7.73 21.33 23.87
C GLN A 632 6.67 20.64 23.00
N LEU A 633 6.79 19.34 22.76
CA LEU A 633 5.79 18.54 22.06
C LEU A 633 4.47 18.50 22.85
N THR A 634 4.51 18.32 24.18
CA THR A 634 3.30 18.36 25.03
C THR A 634 2.61 19.71 24.96
N ARG A 635 3.36 20.82 25.06
CA ARG A 635 2.81 22.18 24.91
C ARG A 635 2.20 22.41 23.54
N THR A 636 2.87 21.94 22.48
CA THR A 636 2.38 22.07 21.10
C THR A 636 1.12 21.24 20.89
N CYS A 637 1.07 20.00 21.38
CA CYS A 637 -0.13 19.17 21.32
C CYS A 637 -1.32 19.88 21.98
N ARG A 638 -1.13 20.47 23.17
CA ARG A 638 -2.18 21.26 23.84
C ARG A 638 -2.63 22.45 22.99
N SER A 639 -1.70 23.20 22.43
CA SER A 639 -1.99 24.36 21.57
C SER A 639 -2.77 23.95 20.31
N ASN A 640 -2.37 22.85 19.67
CA ASN A 640 -3.04 22.31 18.49
C ASN A 640 -4.47 21.84 18.80
N ILE A 641 -4.67 21.15 19.92
CA ILE A 641 -6.00 20.71 20.35
C ILE A 641 -6.90 21.92 20.56
N ARG A 642 -6.42 22.94 21.26
CA ARG A 642 -7.17 24.20 21.45
C ARG A 642 -7.48 24.86 20.11
N ALA A 643 -6.50 24.94 19.20
CA ALA A 643 -6.69 25.55 17.89
C ALA A 643 -7.80 24.84 17.12
N VAL A 644 -7.77 23.50 17.06
CA VAL A 644 -8.82 22.70 16.42
C VAL A 644 -10.19 22.92 17.06
N MET A 645 -10.28 22.94 18.40
CA MET A 645 -11.55 23.17 19.10
C MET A 645 -12.12 24.59 18.92
N THR A 646 -11.28 25.57 18.61
CA THR A 646 -11.66 26.98 18.41
C THR A 646 -11.75 27.38 16.94
N GLY A 647 -11.48 26.46 16.01
CA GLY A 647 -11.42 26.74 14.58
C GLY A 647 -10.17 27.52 14.13
N ALA A 648 -9.18 27.69 15.01
CA ALA A 648 -7.89 28.29 14.66
C ALA A 648 -6.96 27.27 13.99
N MET A 649 -5.91 27.76 13.32
CA MET A 649 -4.95 26.90 12.62
C MET A 649 -3.96 26.24 13.59
N PRO A 650 -3.92 24.90 13.68
CA PRO A 650 -2.92 24.19 14.48
C PRO A 650 -1.54 24.21 13.81
N SER A 651 -0.48 24.08 14.61
CA SER A 651 0.90 23.93 14.12
C SER A 651 1.18 22.48 13.71
N TYR A 652 1.58 22.27 12.47
CA TYR A 652 1.84 20.94 11.90
C TYR A 652 3.22 20.39 12.26
N TYR A 653 4.14 21.25 12.69
CA TYR A 653 5.54 20.92 12.90
C TYR A 653 6.18 21.84 13.93
N VAL A 654 7.11 21.31 14.70
CA VAL A 654 7.90 22.01 15.71
C VAL A 654 9.35 22.00 15.27
N THR A 655 9.84 23.15 14.81
CA THR A 655 11.18 23.34 14.20
C THR A 655 12.35 22.95 15.10
N ASP A 656 12.19 23.09 16.42
CA ASP A 656 13.26 22.83 17.39
C ASP A 656 13.20 21.45 18.05
N CYS A 657 12.20 20.62 17.69
CA CYS A 657 12.10 19.25 18.19
C CYS A 657 12.58 18.24 17.16
N SER A 658 13.30 17.21 17.61
CA SER A 658 13.62 16.05 16.78
C SER A 658 12.33 15.41 16.22
N ASP A 659 12.39 14.92 15.00
CA ASP A 659 11.35 14.09 14.39
C ASP A 659 11.96 12.74 13.99
N GLY A 660 11.13 11.76 13.66
CA GLY A 660 11.64 10.43 13.32
C GLY A 660 10.54 9.38 13.25
N MET A 661 10.96 8.15 12.94
CA MET A 661 10.05 7.01 12.84
C MET A 661 9.92 6.32 14.20
N VAL A 662 8.72 6.32 14.75
CA VAL A 662 8.35 5.71 16.03
C VAL A 662 7.37 4.56 15.81
N ALA A 663 7.30 3.61 16.72
CA ALA A 663 6.31 2.53 16.63
C ALA A 663 4.90 3.01 17.01
N GLY A 664 4.79 4.07 17.81
CA GLY A 664 3.49 4.61 18.22
C GLY A 664 3.58 5.95 18.95
N ALA A 665 2.44 6.59 19.07
CA ALA A 665 2.27 7.75 19.94
C ALA A 665 0.85 7.76 20.53
N ALA A 666 0.70 8.43 21.68
CA ALA A 666 -0.57 8.63 22.35
C ALA A 666 -0.68 10.02 22.98
N ILE A 667 -1.89 10.55 23.01
CA ILE A 667 -2.24 11.80 23.70
C ILE A 667 -3.41 11.51 24.63
N GLY A 668 -3.23 11.79 25.92
CA GLY A 668 -4.21 11.53 26.96
C GLY A 668 -4.66 12.79 27.71
N PHE A 669 -5.89 12.76 28.25
CA PHE A 669 -6.41 13.76 29.17
C PHE A 669 -7.14 13.11 30.35
N ARG A 670 -6.89 13.65 31.54
CA ARG A 670 -7.73 13.44 32.73
C ARG A 670 -8.83 14.49 32.73
N VAL A 671 -10.06 14.09 32.40
CA VAL A 671 -11.23 14.97 32.40
C VAL A 671 -11.99 14.82 33.73
N PRO A 672 -12.17 15.88 34.53
CA PRO A 672 -12.94 15.81 35.77
C PRO A 672 -14.37 15.30 35.50
N GLY A 673 -14.79 14.26 36.21
CA GLY A 673 -16.15 13.68 36.11
C GLY A 673 -16.31 12.53 35.11
N LEU A 674 -15.30 12.22 34.27
CA LEU A 674 -15.28 10.98 33.51
C LEU A 674 -14.63 9.85 34.32
N ALA A 675 -15.17 8.64 34.22
CA ALA A 675 -14.68 7.46 34.95
C ALA A 675 -13.30 6.96 34.50
N SER A 676 -12.84 7.36 33.30
CA SER A 676 -11.56 6.96 32.72
C SER A 676 -10.93 8.08 31.90
N ASP A 677 -9.59 8.10 31.83
CA ASP A 677 -8.83 9.02 31.01
C ASP A 677 -9.20 8.88 29.53
N THR A 678 -9.32 10.02 28.84
CA THR A 678 -9.52 10.04 27.40
C THR A 678 -8.16 9.90 26.73
N MET A 679 -7.89 8.73 26.12
CA MET A 679 -6.62 8.44 25.46
C MET A 679 -6.86 8.17 23.98
N VAL A 680 -6.19 8.92 23.10
CA VAL A 680 -6.15 8.65 21.66
C VAL A 680 -4.74 8.21 21.31
N SER A 681 -4.61 7.08 20.62
CA SER A 681 -3.31 6.53 20.26
C SER A 681 -3.29 6.01 18.83
N LYS A 682 -2.10 5.97 18.25
CA LYS A 682 -1.83 5.32 16.98
C LYS A 682 -0.55 4.50 17.11
N LEU A 683 -0.62 3.26 16.65
CA LEU A 683 0.47 2.29 16.72
C LEU A 683 0.63 1.65 15.33
N SER A 684 1.87 1.49 14.90
CA SER A 684 2.25 0.72 13.72
C SER A 684 3.61 0.07 13.97
N LEU A 685 3.61 -1.26 14.08
CA LEU A 685 4.86 -2.00 14.27
C LEU A 685 5.71 -2.02 13.00
N ARG A 686 5.06 -1.93 11.82
CA ARG A 686 5.73 -1.75 10.52
C ARG A 686 4.75 -1.28 9.43
N PRO A 687 5.10 -0.27 8.60
CA PRO A 687 6.24 0.63 8.76
C PRO A 687 6.09 1.52 10.01
N GLY A 688 7.19 2.12 10.48
CA GLY A 688 7.11 3.09 11.59
C GLY A 688 6.23 4.30 11.26
N LEU A 689 5.87 5.07 12.27
CA LEU A 689 5.07 6.28 12.19
C LEU A 689 5.97 7.52 12.33
N PRO A 690 5.82 8.53 11.46
CA PRO A 690 6.52 9.80 11.61
C PRO A 690 5.94 10.59 12.79
N MET A 691 6.76 10.78 13.82
CA MET A 691 6.33 11.18 15.16
C MET A 691 5.51 12.46 15.19
N GLN A 692 6.03 13.59 14.70
CA GLN A 692 5.35 14.88 14.85
C GLN A 692 4.03 14.95 14.08
N SER A 693 3.99 14.38 12.87
CA SER A 693 2.76 14.30 12.08
C SER A 693 1.72 13.36 12.69
N THR A 694 2.16 12.29 13.33
CA THR A 694 1.28 11.42 14.11
C THR A 694 0.72 12.15 15.32
N LEU A 695 1.55 12.85 16.10
CA LEU A 695 1.10 13.69 17.22
C LEU A 695 0.10 14.77 16.76
N TYR A 696 0.33 15.41 15.62
CA TYR A 696 -0.62 16.35 15.02
C TYR A 696 -1.97 15.69 14.74
N SER A 697 -1.97 14.52 14.08
CA SER A 697 -3.20 13.79 13.74
C SER A 697 -3.94 13.32 15.01
N LEU A 698 -3.19 12.93 16.04
CA LEU A 698 -3.72 12.59 17.36
C LEU A 698 -4.31 13.81 18.05
N ALA A 699 -3.68 14.98 17.95
CA ALA A 699 -4.22 16.22 18.51
C ALA A 699 -5.59 16.56 17.87
N GLU A 700 -5.73 16.42 16.55
CA GLU A 700 -7.03 16.61 15.89
C GLU A 700 -8.08 15.59 16.36
N ALA A 701 -7.69 14.32 16.48
CA ALA A 701 -8.59 13.27 16.97
C ALA A 701 -8.99 13.51 18.43
N THR A 702 -8.05 13.89 19.29
CA THR A 702 -8.31 14.23 20.70
C THR A 702 -9.22 15.44 20.82
N ALA A 703 -9.03 16.48 20.01
CA ALA A 703 -9.94 17.64 19.97
C ALA A 703 -11.39 17.23 19.64
N ARG A 704 -11.58 16.35 18.65
CA ARG A 704 -12.90 15.79 18.33
C ARG A 704 -13.48 14.99 19.49
N THR A 705 -12.69 14.12 20.11
CA THR A 705 -13.14 13.31 21.25
C THR A 705 -13.56 14.17 22.44
N LEU A 706 -12.76 15.20 22.79
CA LEU A 706 -13.08 16.13 23.87
C LEU A 706 -14.33 16.95 23.57
N THR A 707 -14.49 17.41 22.33
CA THR A 707 -15.69 18.16 21.90
C THR A 707 -16.94 17.29 22.01
N SER A 708 -16.88 16.04 21.56
CA SER A 708 -17.98 15.07 21.70
C SER A 708 -18.29 14.73 23.16
N ALA A 709 -17.31 14.82 24.05
CA ALA A 709 -17.48 14.65 25.49
C ALA A 709 -17.99 15.92 26.20
N GLY A 710 -18.29 17.00 25.47
CA GLY A 710 -18.80 18.26 26.03
C GLY A 710 -17.75 19.14 26.70
N VAL A 711 -16.45 18.88 26.50
CA VAL A 711 -15.36 19.70 27.05
C VAL A 711 -15.21 20.96 26.21
N THR A 712 -15.19 22.13 26.84
CA THR A 712 -15.00 23.42 26.16
C THR A 712 -13.52 23.78 26.00
N ALA A 713 -13.20 24.64 25.04
CA ALA A 713 -11.83 25.10 24.83
C ALA A 713 -11.26 25.89 26.03
N SER A 714 -12.10 26.50 26.87
CA SER A 714 -11.66 27.18 28.10
C SER A 714 -11.31 26.20 29.22
N ALA A 715 -11.99 25.06 29.29
CA ALA A 715 -11.68 24.02 30.28
C ALA A 715 -10.28 23.41 30.06
N LEU A 716 -9.77 23.45 28.83
CA LEU A 716 -8.40 23.03 28.50
C LEU A 716 -7.30 23.84 29.21
N ASP A 717 -7.58 25.08 29.66
CA ASP A 717 -6.58 25.91 30.33
C ASP A 717 -6.15 25.34 31.68
N GLU A 718 -7.03 24.57 32.33
CA GLU A 718 -6.80 23.91 33.61
C GLU A 718 -6.32 22.46 33.44
N MET A 719 -6.22 21.98 32.19
CA MET A 719 -5.88 20.59 31.87
C MET A 719 -4.52 20.50 31.18
N GLN A 720 -3.76 19.46 31.51
CA GLN A 720 -2.51 19.13 30.83
C GLN A 720 -2.66 17.81 30.07
N PRO A 721 -2.34 17.77 28.76
CA PRO A 721 -2.26 16.50 28.07
C PRO A 721 -1.08 15.69 28.58
N SER A 722 -1.25 14.37 28.65
CA SER A 722 -0.14 13.43 28.62
C SER A 722 0.24 13.15 27.17
N VAL A 723 1.54 13.11 26.86
CA VAL A 723 2.06 12.69 25.57
C VAL A 723 2.98 11.49 25.79
N THR A 724 2.76 10.43 25.03
CA THR A 724 3.54 9.19 25.08
C THR A 724 4.07 8.85 23.70
N ILE A 725 5.35 8.50 23.61
CA ILE A 725 6.05 8.06 22.40
C ILE A 725 6.55 6.63 22.61
N LEU A 726 6.27 5.75 21.65
CA LEU A 726 6.65 4.34 21.66
C LEU A 726 7.63 4.06 20.52
N PHE A 727 8.78 3.46 20.80
CA PHE A 727 9.80 3.15 19.79
C PHE A 727 10.54 1.84 20.16
N ASP A 728 11.50 1.42 19.32
CA ASP A 728 12.34 0.24 19.56
C ASP A 728 11.53 -1.02 19.94
N THR A 729 10.79 -1.59 18.99
CA THR A 729 9.95 -2.77 19.24
C THR A 729 10.78 -4.05 19.37
N ALA A 730 10.52 -4.84 20.42
CA ALA A 730 11.10 -6.17 20.63
C ALA A 730 9.99 -7.23 20.67
N MET A 731 10.27 -8.44 20.20
CA MET A 731 9.33 -9.57 20.17
C MET A 731 9.64 -10.59 21.26
N HIS A 732 8.61 -11.09 21.94
CA HIS A 732 8.73 -11.96 23.12
C HIS A 732 7.94 -13.27 22.99
N GLY A 733 7.64 -13.71 21.76
CA GLY A 733 6.87 -14.94 21.53
C GLY A 733 5.36 -14.71 21.67
N THR A 734 4.66 -15.70 22.24
CA THR A 734 3.19 -15.69 22.35
C THR A 734 2.75 -15.58 23.80
N LEU A 735 1.49 -15.22 24.04
CA LEU A 735 0.96 -15.11 25.39
C LEU A 735 1.00 -16.44 26.16
N ALA A 736 0.89 -17.57 25.47
CA ALA A 736 0.99 -18.89 26.08
C ALA A 736 2.42 -19.31 26.43
N ALA A 737 3.43 -18.78 25.73
CA ALA A 737 4.84 -19.07 25.95
C ALA A 737 5.68 -17.79 25.80
N PRO A 738 5.57 -16.82 26.74
CA PRO A 738 6.26 -15.54 26.63
C PRO A 738 7.71 -15.64 27.11
N ASP A 739 8.62 -14.99 26.38
CA ASP A 739 10.01 -14.79 26.78
C ASP A 739 10.26 -13.35 27.21
N LEU A 740 10.08 -13.05 28.49
CA LEU A 740 10.24 -11.69 29.01
C LEU A 740 11.69 -11.33 29.38
N ALA A 741 12.67 -12.15 28.99
CA ALA A 741 14.08 -11.79 29.16
C ALA A 741 14.39 -10.46 28.46
N GLY A 742 15.08 -9.56 29.17
CA GLY A 742 15.43 -8.21 28.70
C GLY A 742 14.32 -7.16 28.80
N VAL A 743 13.11 -7.51 29.30
CA VAL A 743 12.03 -6.53 29.49
C VAL A 743 12.19 -5.83 30.84
N SER A 744 12.50 -4.52 30.81
CA SER A 744 12.43 -3.64 31.98
C SER A 744 11.15 -2.81 31.95
N SER A 745 10.28 -2.98 32.95
CA SER A 745 9.03 -2.21 33.07
C SER A 745 9.25 -0.73 33.41
N ASP A 746 10.46 -0.34 33.83
CA ASP A 746 10.82 1.06 34.08
C ASP A 746 10.87 1.88 32.78
N HIS A 747 11.11 1.22 31.65
CA HIS A 747 11.37 1.90 30.37
C HIS A 747 10.63 1.30 29.18
N ARG A 748 10.02 0.12 29.32
CA ARG A 748 9.28 -0.55 28.25
C ARG A 748 7.81 -0.79 28.59
N ALA A 749 6.94 -0.48 27.64
CA ALA A 749 5.56 -0.95 27.61
C ALA A 749 5.51 -2.40 27.12
N LEU A 750 4.53 -3.16 27.59
CA LEU A 750 4.15 -4.43 26.98
C LEU A 750 2.94 -4.23 26.06
N LEU A 751 2.94 -4.92 24.93
CA LEU A 751 1.89 -4.91 23.92
C LEU A 751 1.51 -6.36 23.60
N ILE A 752 0.21 -6.63 23.56
CA ILE A 752 -0.33 -7.88 22.99
C ILE A 752 -1.16 -7.52 21.75
N ALA A 753 -1.00 -8.32 20.69
CA ALA A 753 -1.80 -8.18 19.47
C ALA A 753 -2.31 -9.54 18.98
N GLN A 754 -3.61 -9.59 18.67
CA GLN A 754 -4.32 -10.72 18.08
C GLN A 754 -5.44 -10.21 17.16
N GLY A 755 -5.23 -10.25 15.84
CA GLY A 755 -6.23 -9.77 14.88
C GLY A 755 -6.57 -8.30 15.08
N ASN A 756 -7.86 -7.99 15.30
CA ASN A 756 -8.37 -6.64 15.60
C ASN A 756 -8.34 -6.28 17.10
N ARG A 757 -7.82 -7.18 17.96
CA ARG A 757 -7.66 -6.98 19.40
C ARG A 757 -6.21 -6.67 19.72
N SER A 758 -5.96 -5.56 20.38
CA SER A 758 -4.65 -5.23 20.91
C SER A 758 -4.76 -4.37 22.16
N ALA A 759 -3.81 -4.52 23.06
CA ALA A 759 -3.64 -3.59 24.15
C ALA A 759 -2.17 -3.40 24.44
N TRP A 760 -1.80 -2.22 24.91
CA TRP A 760 -0.48 -1.98 25.46
C TRP A 760 -0.56 -1.17 26.74
N ARG A 761 0.40 -1.41 27.62
CA ARG A 761 0.46 -0.76 28.93
C ARG A 761 1.90 -0.48 29.34
N PHE A 762 2.08 0.69 29.91
CA PHE A 762 3.29 1.11 30.60
C PHE A 762 2.94 1.42 32.05
N ASP A 763 3.48 0.63 32.98
CA ASP A 763 3.36 0.89 34.42
C ASP A 763 4.66 0.49 35.11
N PRO A 764 5.54 1.45 35.45
CA PRO A 764 6.84 1.17 36.05
C PRO A 764 6.73 0.56 37.46
N ARG A 765 5.54 0.56 38.07
CA ARG A 765 5.32 0.00 39.41
C ARG A 765 5.08 -1.52 39.39
N LEU A 766 4.84 -2.10 38.21
CA LEU A 766 4.53 -3.51 38.05
C LEU A 766 5.72 -4.28 37.47
N PRO A 767 6.02 -5.49 37.96
CA PRO A 767 6.97 -6.38 37.30
C PRO A 767 6.41 -6.84 35.94
N ALA A 768 7.31 -7.19 35.01
CA ALA A 768 6.95 -7.53 33.62
C ALA A 768 5.84 -8.59 33.49
N LEU A 769 5.88 -9.65 34.33
CA LEU A 769 4.87 -10.71 34.29
C LEU A 769 3.48 -10.21 34.73
N ALA A 770 3.41 -9.39 35.79
CA ALA A 770 2.15 -8.80 36.24
C ALA A 770 1.61 -7.78 35.23
N LEU A 771 2.50 -7.02 34.58
CA LEU A 771 2.14 -6.10 33.51
C LEU A 771 1.58 -6.87 32.30
N LEU A 772 2.20 -7.98 31.90
CA LEU A 772 1.70 -8.83 30.80
C LEU A 772 0.28 -9.32 31.06
N GLN A 773 -0.02 -9.79 32.28
CA GLN A 773 -1.35 -10.24 32.65
C GLN A 773 -2.38 -9.12 32.50
N ARG A 774 -2.07 -7.91 32.98
CA ARG A 774 -2.96 -6.74 32.82
C ARG A 774 -3.22 -6.41 31.36
N VAL A 775 -2.19 -6.47 30.51
CA VAL A 775 -2.33 -6.21 29.07
C VAL A 775 -3.20 -7.29 28.41
N ALA A 776 -3.10 -8.55 28.82
CA ALA A 776 -3.93 -9.64 28.30
C ALA A 776 -5.41 -9.44 28.66
N ASP A 777 -5.68 -9.05 29.91
CA ASP A 777 -7.03 -8.72 30.38
C ASP A 777 -7.60 -7.51 29.62
N ASP A 778 -6.79 -6.45 29.44
CA ASP A 778 -7.18 -5.22 28.73
C ASP A 778 -7.52 -5.51 27.24
N ALA A 779 -6.77 -6.40 26.58
CA ALA A 779 -6.97 -6.80 25.19
C ALA A 779 -8.13 -7.80 24.99
N ASP A 780 -8.65 -8.42 26.05
CA ASP A 780 -9.67 -9.48 25.99
C ASP A 780 -9.26 -10.63 25.04
N ILE A 781 -8.08 -11.21 25.30
CA ILE A 781 -7.48 -12.27 24.48
C ILE A 781 -8.10 -13.61 24.84
N ARG A 782 -8.69 -14.28 23.84
CA ARG A 782 -9.28 -15.62 24.01
C ARG A 782 -8.35 -16.76 23.58
N ARG A 783 -7.36 -16.49 22.70
CA ARG A 783 -6.45 -17.51 22.15
C ARG A 783 -4.98 -17.20 22.46
N ALA A 784 -4.50 -17.63 23.62
CA ALA A 784 -3.15 -17.30 24.09
C ALA A 784 -2.01 -17.78 23.16
N ASN A 785 -2.18 -18.91 22.46
CA ASN A 785 -1.16 -19.46 21.55
C ASN A 785 -0.94 -18.60 20.29
N GLU A 786 -1.93 -17.82 19.87
CA GLU A 786 -1.87 -17.00 18.66
C GLU A 786 -1.52 -15.53 18.96
N ALA A 787 -1.79 -15.08 20.18
CA ALA A 787 -1.56 -13.69 20.60
C ALA A 787 -0.06 -13.41 20.72
N GLN A 788 0.46 -12.52 19.87
CA GLN A 788 1.87 -12.14 19.87
C GLN A 788 2.15 -11.12 20.98
N VAL A 789 3.27 -11.31 21.68
CA VAL A 789 3.75 -10.43 22.76
C VAL A 789 4.93 -9.61 22.26
N TYR A 790 4.82 -8.30 22.43
CA TYR A 790 5.87 -7.33 22.12
C TYR A 790 6.17 -6.48 23.34
N SER A 791 7.35 -5.86 23.35
CA SER A 791 7.61 -4.71 24.21
C SER A 791 8.13 -3.53 23.38
N LEU A 792 7.87 -2.31 23.85
CA LEU A 792 8.28 -1.07 23.18
C LEU A 792 8.93 -0.14 24.19
N ARG A 793 10.03 0.52 23.85
CA ARG A 793 10.56 1.62 24.66
C ARG A 793 9.54 2.75 24.72
N VAL A 794 9.43 3.37 25.89
CA VAL A 794 8.45 4.42 26.18
C VAL A 794 9.17 5.67 26.63
N GLN A 795 8.78 6.82 26.07
CA GLN A 795 8.98 8.13 26.70
C GLN A 795 7.63 8.79 26.87
N THR A 796 7.30 9.20 28.08
CA THR A 796 5.98 9.74 28.41
C THR A 796 6.10 10.88 29.41
N SER A 797 5.22 11.86 29.31
CA SER A 797 5.12 12.95 30.29
C SER A 797 4.31 12.56 31.54
N ASP A 798 3.61 11.42 31.51
CA ASP A 798 2.78 10.91 32.61
C ASP A 798 2.72 9.38 32.59
N ALA A 799 2.65 8.74 33.76
CA ALA A 799 2.56 7.29 33.92
C ALA A 799 1.72 6.93 35.17
N PRO A 800 0.94 5.83 35.17
CA PRO A 800 0.87 4.77 34.16
C PRO A 800 0.07 5.18 32.92
N VAL A 801 0.28 4.45 31.81
CA VAL A 801 -0.48 4.62 30.56
C VAL A 801 -1.01 3.26 30.12
N ALA A 802 -2.29 3.20 29.76
CA ALA A 802 -2.93 1.99 29.23
C ALA A 802 -3.80 2.34 28.04
N VAL A 803 -3.71 1.54 26.99
CA VAL A 803 -4.54 1.64 25.79
C VAL A 803 -4.99 0.25 25.40
N ALA A 804 -6.30 0.10 25.19
CA ALA A 804 -6.88 -1.10 24.63
C ALA A 804 -7.71 -0.74 23.39
N HIS A 805 -7.42 -1.44 22.29
CA HIS A 805 -8.20 -1.44 21.06
C HIS A 805 -8.86 -2.80 20.94
N ARG A 806 -10.14 -2.85 21.26
CA ARG A 806 -11.00 -4.00 21.00
C ARG A 806 -12.24 -3.52 20.24
N PRO A 807 -12.75 -4.30 19.28
CA PRO A 807 -14.05 -4.02 18.71
C PRO A 807 -15.07 -3.89 19.84
N ARG A 808 -15.90 -2.86 19.78
CA ARG A 808 -17.04 -2.71 20.68
C ARG A 808 -18.30 -2.84 19.84
N PRO A 809 -19.29 -3.62 20.29
CA PRO A 809 -20.56 -3.70 19.59
C PRO A 809 -21.22 -2.33 19.59
N ILE A 810 -21.78 -1.93 18.45
CA ILE A 810 -22.58 -0.71 18.36
C ILE A 810 -24.00 -1.10 17.96
N VAL A 811 -24.96 -0.67 18.78
CA VAL A 811 -26.37 -0.71 18.42
C VAL A 811 -26.58 0.36 17.34
N GLY A 812 -26.65 -0.06 16.08
CA GLY A 812 -26.80 0.83 14.94
C GLY A 812 -28.23 1.32 14.74
N THR A 813 -28.52 1.79 13.53
CA THR A 813 -29.85 2.22 13.12
C THR A 813 -30.84 1.05 13.04
N GLU A 814 -32.14 1.34 13.15
CA GLU A 814 -33.18 0.31 12.99
C GLU A 814 -33.20 -0.30 11.58
N ILE A 815 -32.75 0.47 10.57
CA ILE A 815 -32.69 0.04 9.17
C ILE A 815 -31.23 -0.26 8.82
N ARG A 816 -31.01 -1.42 8.20
CA ARG A 816 -29.74 -1.80 7.57
C ARG A 816 -29.78 -1.35 6.11
N PRO A 817 -29.03 -0.32 5.68
CA PRO A 817 -28.99 0.13 4.28
C PRO A 817 -28.26 -0.89 3.38
N PRO A 818 -28.53 -0.93 2.05
CA PRO A 818 -27.81 -1.83 1.15
C PRO A 818 -26.32 -1.50 1.12
N ALA A 819 -25.46 -2.51 1.16
CA ALA A 819 -23.99 -2.33 1.22
C ALA A 819 -23.31 -2.71 -0.10
N VAL A 820 -23.93 -3.62 -0.88
CA VAL A 820 -23.36 -4.15 -2.12
C VAL A 820 -24.27 -4.00 -3.35
N ALA A 821 -25.29 -3.15 -3.24
CA ALA A 821 -26.08 -2.72 -4.39
C ALA A 821 -25.18 -2.01 -5.42
N GLY A 822 -25.26 -2.44 -6.68
CA GLY A 822 -24.42 -1.97 -7.79
C GLY A 822 -23.14 -2.80 -7.99
N THR A 823 -22.80 -3.72 -7.09
CA THR A 823 -21.62 -4.59 -7.21
C THR A 823 -21.98 -6.07 -7.24
N PHE A 824 -22.74 -6.58 -6.27
CA PHE A 824 -23.16 -7.99 -6.23
C PHE A 824 -24.51 -8.23 -6.89
N TYR A 825 -25.34 -7.19 -6.95
CA TYR A 825 -26.62 -7.18 -7.63
C TYR A 825 -26.96 -5.74 -8.07
N PRO A 826 -27.87 -5.50 -9.02
CA PRO A 826 -28.14 -4.15 -9.53
C PRO A 826 -28.62 -3.16 -8.46
N ALA A 827 -28.14 -1.90 -8.51
CA ALA A 827 -28.63 -0.83 -7.64
C ALA A 827 -29.98 -0.24 -8.09
N ASP A 828 -30.36 -0.45 -9.36
CA ASP A 828 -31.68 -0.08 -9.87
C ASP A 828 -32.72 -1.14 -9.45
N PRO A 829 -33.84 -0.73 -8.81
CA PRO A 829 -34.87 -1.66 -8.35
C PRO A 829 -35.48 -2.56 -9.43
N LYS A 830 -35.66 -2.03 -10.66
CA LYS A 830 -36.27 -2.81 -11.75
C LYS A 830 -35.30 -3.87 -12.23
N LEU A 831 -34.03 -3.49 -12.43
CA LEU A 831 -32.98 -4.41 -12.83
C LEU A 831 -32.74 -5.50 -11.78
N LEU A 832 -32.81 -5.17 -10.49
CA LEU A 832 -32.73 -6.17 -9.42
C LEU A 832 -33.88 -7.17 -9.51
N ASN A 833 -35.11 -6.69 -9.70
CA ASN A 833 -36.28 -7.56 -9.82
C ASN A 833 -36.22 -8.47 -11.06
N GLU A 834 -35.67 -7.97 -12.17
CA GLU A 834 -35.41 -8.75 -13.39
C GLU A 834 -34.34 -9.82 -13.15
N GLU A 835 -33.24 -9.48 -12.48
CA GLU A 835 -32.16 -10.41 -12.14
C GLU A 835 -32.68 -11.55 -11.24
N VAL A 836 -33.40 -11.22 -10.17
CA VAL A 836 -34.05 -12.21 -9.29
C VAL A 836 -34.98 -13.13 -10.08
N SER A 837 -35.76 -12.57 -11.02
CA SER A 837 -36.66 -13.36 -11.86
C SER A 837 -35.91 -14.31 -12.79
N ARG A 838 -34.74 -13.88 -13.31
CA ARG A 838 -33.85 -14.72 -14.11
C ARG A 838 -33.31 -15.90 -13.31
N CYS A 839 -32.85 -15.67 -12.08
CA CYS A 839 -32.36 -16.74 -11.19
C CYS A 839 -33.39 -17.87 -11.02
N PHE A 840 -34.68 -17.54 -10.86
CA PHE A 840 -35.75 -18.54 -10.77
C PHE A 840 -36.15 -19.16 -12.10
N ALA A 841 -36.10 -18.42 -13.21
CA ALA A 841 -36.44 -18.93 -14.53
C ALA A 841 -35.41 -19.95 -15.05
N GLU A 842 -34.14 -19.78 -14.68
CA GLU A 842 -33.05 -20.69 -15.05
C GLU A 842 -32.98 -21.96 -14.17
N ALA A 843 -33.69 -21.99 -13.04
CA ALA A 843 -33.81 -23.18 -12.20
C ALA A 843 -34.72 -24.22 -12.88
N GLN A 844 -34.19 -25.43 -13.11
CA GLN A 844 -34.87 -26.44 -13.95
C GLN A 844 -35.89 -27.30 -13.18
N GLY A 845 -37.03 -27.58 -13.81
CA GLY A 845 -38.01 -28.60 -13.38
C GLY A 845 -39.07 -28.13 -12.40
N ASP A 846 -40.24 -28.77 -12.42
CA ASP A 846 -41.32 -28.55 -11.45
C ASP A 846 -40.97 -29.26 -10.13
N VAL A 847 -40.80 -28.51 -9.03
CA VAL A 847 -40.40 -29.05 -7.74
C VAL A 847 -41.35 -28.54 -6.66
N LYS A 848 -41.90 -29.48 -5.87
CA LYS A 848 -42.75 -29.16 -4.73
C LYS A 848 -41.88 -28.83 -3.51
N PRO A 849 -42.11 -27.69 -2.83
CA PRO A 849 -41.47 -27.38 -1.56
C PRO A 849 -41.67 -28.47 -0.51
N LYS A 850 -40.67 -28.68 0.35
CA LYS A 850 -40.71 -29.60 1.50
C LYS A 850 -40.09 -28.94 2.74
N ALA A 851 -40.42 -29.46 3.93
CA ALA A 851 -39.76 -29.06 5.16
C ALA A 851 -38.30 -29.57 5.19
N TYR A 852 -37.35 -28.63 5.34
CA TYR A 852 -35.93 -28.89 5.60
C TYR A 852 -35.51 -28.10 6.84
N SER A 853 -34.56 -28.63 7.61
CA SER A 853 -34.06 -27.98 8.84
C SER A 853 -32.99 -26.93 8.53
N ALA A 854 -32.18 -27.17 7.51
CA ALA A 854 -31.20 -26.20 7.03
C ALA A 854 -30.99 -26.27 5.51
N ALA A 855 -30.41 -25.21 4.96
CA ALA A 855 -29.96 -25.12 3.58
C ALA A 855 -28.59 -24.47 3.50
N MET A 856 -27.77 -24.87 2.54
CA MET A 856 -26.51 -24.21 2.19
C MET A 856 -26.66 -23.58 0.81
N ILE A 857 -26.37 -22.27 0.71
CA ILE A 857 -26.46 -21.52 -0.55
C ILE A 857 -25.25 -20.58 -0.74
N PRO A 858 -24.86 -20.29 -2.00
CA PRO A 858 -23.75 -19.38 -2.33
C PRO A 858 -24.14 -17.90 -2.24
N HIS A 859 -23.14 -17.02 -2.05
CA HIS A 859 -23.31 -15.58 -1.86
C HIS A 859 -22.43 -14.69 -2.76
N ALA A 860 -21.80 -15.22 -3.80
CA ALA A 860 -21.27 -14.40 -4.88
C ALA A 860 -22.36 -13.55 -5.56
N GLY A 861 -22.00 -12.64 -6.47
CA GLY A 861 -22.99 -11.83 -7.18
C GLY A 861 -24.06 -12.67 -7.90
N LEU A 862 -25.31 -12.18 -7.94
CA LEU A 862 -26.48 -12.97 -8.39
C LEU A 862 -26.32 -13.56 -9.80
N VAL A 863 -25.57 -12.88 -10.67
CA VAL A 863 -25.24 -13.34 -12.03
C VAL A 863 -24.47 -14.66 -12.03
N TYR A 864 -23.69 -14.94 -10.99
CA TYR A 864 -22.89 -16.16 -10.86
C TYR A 864 -23.58 -17.24 -10.02
N SER A 865 -24.06 -16.87 -8.84
CA SER A 865 -24.51 -17.80 -7.80
C SER A 865 -26.04 -17.89 -7.67
N GLY A 866 -26.75 -16.87 -8.15
CA GLY A 866 -28.18 -16.67 -7.85
C GLY A 866 -29.07 -17.81 -8.34
N ARG A 867 -28.72 -18.44 -9.47
CA ARG A 867 -29.43 -19.62 -9.99
C ARG A 867 -29.39 -20.80 -9.01
N ILE A 868 -28.22 -21.09 -8.41
CA ILE A 868 -28.07 -22.20 -7.46
C ILE A 868 -28.84 -21.88 -6.17
N ALA A 869 -28.67 -20.66 -5.64
CA ALA A 869 -29.39 -20.24 -4.44
C ALA A 869 -30.91 -20.30 -4.64
N ALA A 870 -31.42 -19.84 -5.80
CA ALA A 870 -32.84 -19.92 -6.16
C ALA A 870 -33.34 -21.37 -6.28
N ASP A 871 -32.56 -22.27 -6.89
CA ASP A 871 -32.93 -23.70 -7.03
C ASP A 871 -32.97 -24.42 -5.68
N VAL A 872 -32.13 -24.05 -4.72
CA VAL A 872 -32.21 -24.57 -3.34
C VAL A 872 -33.45 -24.04 -2.64
N LEU A 873 -33.61 -22.71 -2.59
CA LEU A 873 -34.66 -22.07 -1.79
C LEU A 873 -36.08 -22.44 -2.23
N ARG A 874 -36.34 -22.58 -3.55
CA ARG A 874 -37.67 -22.95 -4.07
C ARG A 874 -38.12 -24.36 -3.66
N ARG A 875 -37.21 -25.21 -3.15
CA ARG A 875 -37.48 -26.58 -2.71
C ARG A 875 -37.86 -26.66 -1.23
N ILE A 876 -37.83 -25.53 -0.53
CA ILE A 876 -38.03 -25.45 0.91
C ILE A 876 -39.40 -24.80 1.18
N GLU A 877 -40.16 -25.39 2.10
CA GLU A 877 -41.25 -24.69 2.78
C GLU A 877 -40.64 -23.71 3.79
N ILE A 878 -40.30 -22.50 3.33
CA ILE A 878 -39.59 -21.50 4.15
C ILE A 878 -40.52 -21.04 5.29
N PRO A 879 -40.16 -21.28 6.57
CA PRO A 879 -40.96 -20.84 7.70
C PRO A 879 -40.81 -19.33 7.91
N LYS A 880 -41.65 -18.78 8.80
CA LYS A 880 -41.61 -17.35 9.13
C LYS A 880 -40.26 -16.91 9.70
N LYS A 881 -39.56 -17.75 10.47
CA LYS A 881 -38.28 -17.40 11.09
C LYS A 881 -37.12 -18.03 10.33
N VAL A 882 -36.18 -17.20 9.89
CA VAL A 882 -34.98 -17.62 9.17
C VAL A 882 -33.75 -17.07 9.88
N ILE A 883 -32.78 -17.94 10.16
CA ILE A 883 -31.44 -17.51 10.62
C ILE A 883 -30.48 -17.73 9.46
N VAL A 884 -29.85 -16.65 8.99
CA VAL A 884 -28.78 -16.72 7.99
C VAL A 884 -27.45 -16.63 8.72
N ILE A 885 -26.64 -17.69 8.65
CA ILE A 885 -25.29 -17.76 9.22
C ILE A 885 -24.30 -17.61 8.08
N GLY A 886 -23.59 -16.48 8.05
CA GLY A 886 -22.61 -16.19 7.02
C GLY A 886 -21.21 -15.94 7.58
N PRO A 887 -20.17 -16.17 6.78
CA PRO A 887 -18.82 -15.77 7.16
C PRO A 887 -18.74 -14.24 7.20
N LYS A 888 -17.87 -13.76 8.09
CA LYS A 888 -17.53 -12.35 8.21
C LYS A 888 -16.27 -12.05 7.39
N HIS A 889 -16.43 -11.33 6.28
CA HIS A 889 -15.36 -10.93 5.37
C HIS A 889 -14.69 -9.62 5.79
N THR A 890 -15.35 -8.83 6.62
CA THR A 890 -14.84 -7.52 7.05
C THR A 890 -14.14 -7.61 8.41
N THR A 891 -13.19 -6.70 8.66
CA THR A 891 -12.58 -6.54 9.99
C THR A 891 -13.38 -5.63 10.92
N LEU A 892 -14.50 -5.08 10.44
CA LEU A 892 -15.35 -4.13 11.15
C LEU A 892 -16.15 -4.82 12.24
N GLY A 893 -16.30 -4.19 13.41
CA GLY A 893 -17.11 -4.76 14.49
C GLY A 893 -16.53 -6.03 15.14
N VAL A 894 -17.31 -6.62 16.04
CA VAL A 894 -16.98 -7.84 16.82
C VAL A 894 -16.81 -9.07 15.92
N ASP A 895 -16.10 -10.09 16.41
CA ASP A 895 -15.81 -11.27 15.58
C ASP A 895 -17.04 -12.12 15.30
N TRP A 896 -17.92 -12.31 16.28
CA TRP A 896 -19.20 -13.02 16.11
C TRP A 896 -20.35 -12.06 16.41
N ALA A 897 -21.06 -11.66 15.36
CA ALA A 897 -22.05 -10.60 15.44
C ALA A 897 -23.43 -11.10 15.05
N VAL A 898 -24.45 -10.55 15.71
CA VAL A 898 -25.85 -10.69 15.31
C VAL A 898 -26.39 -9.32 14.89
N ALA A 899 -27.09 -9.27 13.76
CA ALA A 899 -27.62 -8.03 13.21
C ALA A 899 -28.68 -7.41 14.15
N PRO A 900 -28.48 -6.17 14.65
CA PRO A 900 -29.41 -5.55 15.60
C PRO A 900 -30.59 -4.81 14.95
N HIS A 901 -30.75 -4.97 13.63
CA HIS A 901 -31.68 -4.19 12.82
C HIS A 901 -33.11 -4.71 12.93
N ARG A 902 -34.10 -3.86 12.60
CA ARG A 902 -35.51 -4.22 12.41
C ARG A 902 -35.84 -4.52 10.96
N VAL A 903 -35.12 -3.89 10.02
CA VAL A 903 -35.36 -3.99 8.58
C VAL A 903 -34.05 -4.08 7.83
N TRP A 904 -33.98 -4.97 6.85
CA TRP A 904 -32.97 -4.98 5.80
C TRP A 904 -33.51 -4.22 4.58
N SER A 905 -32.87 -3.11 4.23
CA SER A 905 -33.26 -2.30 3.07
C SER A 905 -32.45 -2.71 1.84
N LEU A 906 -33.15 -2.89 0.72
CA LEU A 906 -32.63 -3.24 -0.59
C LEU A 906 -33.24 -2.29 -1.64
N PRO A 907 -32.67 -2.19 -2.85
CA PRO A 907 -33.27 -1.39 -3.93
C PRO A 907 -34.73 -1.80 -4.24
N GLY A 908 -35.69 -0.97 -3.81
CA GLY A 908 -37.13 -1.16 -4.04
C GLY A 908 -37.76 -2.32 -3.26
N LEU A 909 -37.10 -2.83 -2.23
CA LEU A 909 -37.58 -3.95 -1.41
C LEU A 909 -37.10 -3.76 0.04
N GLU A 910 -37.93 -4.18 0.99
CA GLU A 910 -37.56 -4.27 2.41
C GLU A 910 -37.83 -5.70 2.90
N VAL A 911 -36.92 -6.22 3.73
CA VAL A 911 -37.05 -7.54 4.37
C VAL A 911 -37.08 -7.34 5.87
N ALA A 912 -38.07 -7.93 6.55
CA ALA A 912 -38.17 -7.85 8.00
C ALA A 912 -37.00 -8.60 8.67
N ALA A 913 -36.40 -7.98 9.68
CA ALA A 913 -35.48 -8.67 10.58
C ALA A 913 -36.22 -9.19 11.83
N ASP A 914 -35.60 -10.13 12.56
CA ASP A 914 -36.11 -10.61 13.85
C ASP A 914 -35.25 -10.11 15.03
N PRO A 915 -35.48 -8.88 15.52
CA PRO A 915 -34.71 -8.32 16.64
C PRO A 915 -34.99 -9.03 17.97
N GLN A 916 -36.08 -9.78 18.10
CA GLN A 916 -36.35 -10.58 19.28
C GLN A 916 -35.45 -11.82 19.27
N LEU A 917 -35.46 -12.58 18.18
CA LEU A 917 -34.57 -13.74 18.01
C LEU A 917 -33.10 -13.32 18.09
N ALA A 918 -32.75 -12.14 17.56
CA ALA A 918 -31.39 -11.60 17.67
C ALA A 918 -30.92 -11.43 19.13
N ARG A 919 -31.81 -10.96 20.03
CA ARG A 919 -31.50 -10.85 21.46
C ARG A 919 -31.41 -12.22 22.12
N GLU A 920 -32.35 -13.11 21.81
CA GLU A 920 -32.34 -14.48 22.34
C GLU A 920 -31.06 -15.25 21.95
N LEU A 921 -30.54 -15.02 20.74
CA LEU A 921 -29.26 -15.56 20.28
C LEU A 921 -28.08 -15.07 21.13
N VAL A 922 -28.00 -13.77 21.36
CA VAL A 922 -26.93 -13.14 22.17
C VAL A 922 -27.02 -13.57 23.64
N ASP A 923 -28.22 -13.72 24.19
CA ASP A 923 -28.42 -14.16 25.57
C ASP A 923 -28.07 -15.65 25.76
N ALA A 924 -28.28 -16.48 24.74
CA ALA A 924 -28.06 -17.93 24.81
C ALA A 924 -26.62 -18.36 24.48
N ILE A 925 -25.86 -17.55 23.74
CA ILE A 925 -24.58 -17.96 23.15
C ILE A 925 -23.47 -17.00 23.56
N ASP A 926 -22.55 -17.48 24.38
CA ASP A 926 -21.36 -16.72 24.78
C ASP A 926 -20.50 -16.31 23.57
N GLY A 927 -20.20 -15.02 23.48
CA GLY A 927 -19.39 -14.42 22.42
C GLY A 927 -20.17 -13.83 21.25
N LEU A 928 -21.48 -14.10 21.10
CA LEU A 928 -22.32 -13.35 20.17
C LEU A 928 -22.67 -11.98 20.75
N GLU A 929 -22.55 -10.93 19.95
CA GLU A 929 -22.95 -9.58 20.36
C GLU A 929 -23.79 -8.90 19.27
N LEU A 930 -24.73 -8.04 19.69
CA LEU A 930 -25.52 -7.21 18.79
C LEU A 930 -24.66 -6.08 18.21
N ASP A 931 -24.23 -6.18 16.95
CA ASP A 931 -23.30 -5.20 16.38
C ASP A 931 -23.61 -4.84 14.92
N ALA A 932 -24.17 -3.65 14.71
CA ALA A 932 -24.46 -3.13 13.37
C ALA A 932 -23.19 -2.88 12.55
N THR A 933 -22.06 -2.59 13.20
CA THR A 933 -20.80 -2.27 12.52
C THR A 933 -20.28 -3.48 11.75
N ALA A 934 -20.39 -4.67 12.33
CA ALA A 934 -20.03 -5.92 11.69
C ALA A 934 -20.87 -6.22 10.43
N HIS A 935 -22.12 -5.78 10.40
CA HIS A 935 -23.03 -5.99 9.26
C HIS A 935 -23.06 -4.83 8.24
N GLN A 936 -22.40 -3.71 8.54
CA GLN A 936 -22.48 -2.47 7.74
C GLN A 936 -21.97 -2.66 6.30
N ARG A 937 -20.92 -3.47 6.13
CA ARG A 937 -20.32 -3.77 4.81
C ARG A 937 -20.27 -5.26 4.51
N GLU A 938 -20.92 -6.08 5.34
CA GLU A 938 -20.96 -7.52 5.15
C GLU A 938 -22.01 -7.89 4.11
N HIS A 939 -21.67 -8.79 3.20
CA HIS A 939 -22.48 -9.14 2.04
C HIS A 939 -23.02 -10.56 2.08
N SER A 940 -22.40 -11.48 2.84
CA SER A 940 -22.78 -12.89 2.87
C SER A 940 -24.27 -13.10 3.16
N ILE A 941 -24.82 -12.32 4.09
CA ILE A 941 -26.26 -12.36 4.42
C ILE A 941 -27.10 -11.57 3.39
N GLU A 942 -26.64 -10.39 2.97
CA GLU A 942 -27.42 -9.44 2.16
C GLU A 942 -27.80 -10.00 0.78
N VAL A 943 -26.88 -10.70 0.13
CA VAL A 943 -27.04 -11.19 -1.26
C VAL A 943 -28.18 -12.20 -1.38
N GLU A 944 -28.52 -12.89 -0.30
CA GLU A 944 -29.57 -13.92 -0.26
C GLU A 944 -30.98 -13.32 -0.09
N LEU A 945 -31.06 -12.13 0.49
CA LEU A 945 -32.32 -11.50 0.88
C LEU A 945 -33.29 -11.23 -0.29
N PRO A 946 -32.85 -10.79 -1.49
CA PRO A 946 -33.74 -10.64 -2.64
C PRO A 946 -34.44 -11.94 -3.05
N LEU A 947 -33.74 -13.08 -2.94
CA LEU A 947 -34.28 -14.40 -3.30
C LEU A 947 -35.24 -14.90 -2.21
N LEU A 948 -34.88 -14.75 -0.94
CA LEU A 948 -35.74 -15.09 0.19
C LEU A 948 -37.05 -14.30 0.17
N ALA A 949 -36.98 -12.98 -0.03
CA ALA A 949 -38.16 -12.11 -0.07
C ALA A 949 -39.13 -12.46 -1.21
N ARG A 950 -38.62 -12.99 -2.33
CA ARG A 950 -39.46 -13.43 -3.46
C ARG A 950 -40.30 -14.64 -3.12
N LEU A 951 -39.77 -15.59 -2.33
CA LEU A 951 -40.45 -16.84 -1.98
C LEU A 951 -41.26 -16.75 -0.69
N ALA A 952 -40.77 -15.98 0.28
CA ALA A 952 -41.34 -15.84 1.61
C ALA A 952 -41.34 -14.37 2.05
N PRO A 953 -42.24 -13.52 1.50
CA PRO A 953 -42.28 -12.09 1.81
C PRO A 953 -42.58 -11.77 3.28
N ASP A 954 -43.23 -12.71 3.99
CA ASP A 954 -43.54 -12.58 5.42
C ASP A 954 -42.43 -13.12 6.35
N ALA A 955 -41.32 -13.62 5.79
CA ALA A 955 -40.20 -14.15 6.58
C ALA A 955 -39.46 -13.03 7.32
N GLN A 956 -38.99 -13.35 8.52
CA GLN A 956 -38.19 -12.51 9.39
C GLN A 956 -36.79 -13.11 9.50
N VAL A 957 -35.77 -12.32 9.16
CA VAL A 957 -34.38 -12.79 9.02
C VAL A 957 -33.51 -12.27 10.17
N ALA A 958 -32.94 -13.19 10.95
CA ALA A 958 -31.83 -12.91 11.86
C ALA A 958 -30.50 -13.27 11.17
N GLY A 959 -29.62 -12.28 11.00
CA GLY A 959 -28.31 -12.49 10.38
C GLY A 959 -27.21 -12.67 11.42
N ILE A 960 -26.41 -13.73 11.32
CA ILE A 960 -25.24 -14.01 12.14
C ILE A 960 -23.99 -13.96 11.27
N ALA A 961 -23.05 -13.07 11.58
CA ALA A 961 -21.76 -12.98 10.90
C ALA A 961 -20.66 -13.62 11.77
N ILE A 962 -20.00 -14.66 11.24
CA ILE A 962 -19.00 -15.47 11.96
C ILE A 962 -17.59 -15.17 11.46
N GLY A 963 -16.78 -14.58 12.32
CA GLY A 963 -15.34 -14.43 12.15
C GLY A 963 -14.54 -15.70 12.52
N PRO A 964 -13.21 -15.58 12.68
CA PRO A 964 -12.33 -16.73 12.95
C PRO A 964 -12.70 -17.50 14.21
N ALA A 965 -12.75 -18.84 14.10
CA ALA A 965 -13.03 -19.77 15.20
C ALA A 965 -12.27 -21.09 15.01
N ASN A 966 -12.08 -21.86 16.09
CA ASN A 966 -11.65 -23.26 16.02
C ASN A 966 -12.85 -24.23 16.12
N TYR A 967 -12.61 -25.53 16.04
CA TYR A 967 -13.68 -26.53 16.11
C TYR A 967 -14.44 -26.53 17.45
N ASP A 968 -13.74 -26.34 18.58
CA ASP A 968 -14.37 -26.28 19.91
C ASP A 968 -15.25 -25.04 20.06
N ASP A 969 -14.84 -23.92 19.50
CA ASP A 969 -15.63 -22.70 19.40
C ASP A 969 -16.93 -22.95 18.62
N CYS A 970 -16.85 -23.60 17.45
CA CYS A 970 -18.03 -23.99 16.66
C CYS A 970 -18.98 -24.88 17.47
N ARG A 971 -18.44 -25.86 18.21
CA ARG A 971 -19.23 -26.77 19.05
C ARG A 971 -19.96 -26.04 20.19
N ARG A 972 -19.29 -25.09 20.84
CA ARG A 972 -19.92 -24.26 21.90
C ARG A 972 -21.07 -23.43 21.32
N LEU A 973 -20.84 -22.76 20.19
CA LEU A 973 -21.86 -21.97 19.51
C LEU A 973 -23.05 -22.84 19.10
N ALA A 974 -22.77 -23.97 18.44
CA ALA A 974 -23.78 -24.89 17.95
C ALA A 974 -24.66 -25.46 19.07
N SER A 975 -24.07 -25.75 20.24
CA SER A 975 -24.81 -26.22 21.42
C SER A 975 -25.77 -25.16 21.96
N GLY A 976 -25.32 -23.90 22.08
CA GLY A 976 -26.19 -22.81 22.51
C GLY A 976 -27.32 -22.53 21.50
N LEU A 977 -27.02 -22.62 20.19
CA LEU A 977 -28.02 -22.50 19.15
C LEU A 977 -29.04 -23.65 19.20
N ALA A 978 -28.62 -24.90 19.39
CA ALA A 978 -29.51 -26.04 19.53
C ALA A 978 -30.47 -25.88 20.73
N GLN A 979 -29.93 -25.51 21.90
CA GLN A 979 -30.74 -25.26 23.10
C GLN A 979 -31.75 -24.13 22.93
N LEU A 980 -31.41 -23.10 22.16
CA LEU A 980 -32.35 -22.04 21.81
C LEU A 980 -33.46 -22.58 20.91
N LEU A 981 -33.10 -23.29 19.82
CA LEU A 981 -34.05 -23.81 18.85
C LEU A 981 -35.01 -24.86 19.43
N GLU A 982 -34.59 -25.67 20.41
CA GLU A 982 -35.49 -26.60 21.12
C GLU A 982 -36.63 -25.89 21.86
N LYS A 983 -36.41 -24.64 22.30
CA LYS A 983 -37.40 -23.84 23.04
C LYS A 983 -38.39 -23.12 22.13
N HIS A 984 -38.10 -23.01 20.83
CA HIS A 984 -39.01 -22.36 19.87
C HIS A 984 -40.10 -23.34 19.43
N ALA A 985 -41.36 -22.97 19.63
CA ALA A 985 -42.52 -23.75 19.19
C ALA A 985 -42.73 -23.70 17.67
N GLU A 986 -42.29 -22.60 17.03
CA GLU A 986 -42.34 -22.44 15.58
C GLU A 986 -41.05 -22.97 14.93
N PRO A 987 -41.12 -23.59 13.74
CA PRO A 987 -39.95 -24.02 13.01
C PRO A 987 -39.08 -22.82 12.58
N VAL A 988 -37.77 -22.95 12.73
CA VAL A 988 -36.78 -21.97 12.27
C VAL A 988 -35.91 -22.64 11.21
N LEU A 989 -35.75 -21.98 10.06
CA LEU A 989 -34.84 -22.45 9.00
C LEU A 989 -33.44 -21.87 9.23
N LEU A 990 -32.42 -22.74 9.21
CA LEU A 990 -31.03 -22.32 9.17
C LEU A 990 -30.56 -22.21 7.71
N VAL A 991 -30.08 -21.05 7.31
CA VAL A 991 -29.44 -20.83 6.00
C VAL A 991 -27.95 -20.61 6.23
N VAL A 992 -27.14 -21.49 5.65
CA VAL A 992 -25.68 -21.42 5.65
C VAL A 992 -25.25 -20.70 4.37
N SER A 993 -24.65 -19.53 4.54
CA SER A 993 -24.16 -18.72 3.44
C SER A 993 -22.70 -19.06 3.13
N THR A 994 -22.42 -19.69 1.99
CA THR A 994 -21.04 -20.05 1.62
C THR A 994 -20.83 -20.24 0.13
N ASP A 995 -19.79 -19.60 -0.40
CA ASP A 995 -19.10 -20.05 -1.60
C ASP A 995 -18.07 -21.16 -1.24
N MET A 996 -17.61 -21.89 -2.24
CA MET A 996 -16.65 -22.99 -2.08
C MET A 996 -15.20 -22.49 -2.29
N ASN A 997 -14.33 -23.24 -2.96
CA ASN A 997 -12.95 -22.84 -3.18
C ASN A 997 -12.84 -21.68 -4.19
N HIS A 998 -11.86 -20.81 -3.94
CA HIS A 998 -11.56 -19.60 -4.69
C HIS A 998 -10.22 -19.71 -5.43
N PHE A 999 -10.23 -19.18 -6.65
CA PHE A 999 -9.06 -18.79 -7.41
C PHE A 999 -8.08 -19.91 -7.81
N ALA A 1000 -8.59 -21.15 -7.92
CA ALA A 1000 -7.91 -22.25 -8.60
C ALA A 1000 -8.37 -22.34 -10.07
N THR A 1001 -7.71 -23.16 -10.89
CA THR A 1001 -8.22 -23.55 -12.21
C THR A 1001 -9.53 -24.32 -12.05
N ASP A 1002 -10.40 -24.32 -13.07
CA ASP A 1002 -11.71 -24.98 -12.98
C ASP A 1002 -11.61 -26.46 -12.57
N ALA A 1003 -10.65 -27.19 -13.14
CA ALA A 1003 -10.42 -28.59 -12.80
C ALA A 1003 -10.00 -28.79 -11.33
N GLU A 1004 -9.08 -27.97 -10.82
CA GLU A 1004 -8.61 -28.07 -9.44
C GLU A 1004 -9.68 -27.59 -8.44
N ASN A 1005 -10.46 -26.57 -8.81
CA ASN A 1005 -11.56 -26.08 -7.99
C ASN A 1005 -12.62 -27.18 -7.79
N ARG A 1006 -13.02 -27.83 -8.89
CA ARG A 1006 -13.95 -28.96 -8.85
C ARG A 1006 -13.43 -30.10 -7.97
N ARG A 1007 -12.13 -30.41 -8.07
CA ARG A 1007 -11.51 -31.46 -7.24
C ARG A 1007 -11.54 -31.11 -5.75
N LEU A 1008 -11.12 -29.90 -5.38
CA LEU A 1008 -11.10 -29.46 -3.99
C LEU A 1008 -12.51 -29.34 -3.41
N ASP A 1009 -13.44 -28.77 -4.17
CA ASP A 1009 -14.83 -28.61 -3.74
C ASP A 1009 -15.52 -29.96 -3.54
N GLU A 1010 -15.27 -30.94 -4.43
CA GLU A 1010 -15.83 -32.28 -4.28
C GLU A 1010 -15.38 -32.94 -2.96
N MET A 1011 -14.15 -32.72 -2.51
CA MET A 1011 -13.68 -33.23 -1.22
C MET A 1011 -14.48 -32.65 -0.04
N ALA A 1012 -14.76 -31.34 -0.07
CA ALA A 1012 -15.58 -30.69 0.95
C ALA A 1012 -17.05 -31.14 0.88
N LEU A 1013 -17.61 -31.28 -0.32
CA LEU A 1013 -18.99 -31.72 -0.52
C LEU A 1013 -19.22 -33.16 -0.06
N LEU A 1014 -18.30 -34.08 -0.36
CA LEU A 1014 -18.36 -35.45 0.14
C LEU A 1014 -18.32 -35.50 1.67
N ALA A 1015 -17.49 -34.68 2.31
CA ALA A 1015 -17.46 -34.59 3.77
C ALA A 1015 -18.80 -34.09 4.35
N ILE A 1016 -19.48 -33.15 3.67
CA ILE A 1016 -20.83 -32.69 4.06
C ILE A 1016 -21.87 -33.81 3.88
N GLU A 1017 -21.81 -34.56 2.78
CA GLU A 1017 -22.75 -35.65 2.47
C GLU A 1017 -22.61 -36.85 3.42
N GLU A 1018 -21.43 -37.06 3.98
CA GLU A 1018 -21.19 -38.02 5.05
C GLU A 1018 -21.78 -37.60 6.41
N LEU A 1019 -22.33 -36.37 6.51
CA LEU A 1019 -22.93 -35.81 7.72
C LEU A 1019 -21.93 -35.69 8.89
N ASP A 1020 -20.64 -35.59 8.60
CA ASP A 1020 -19.57 -35.48 9.60
C ASP A 1020 -19.00 -34.04 9.64
N PRO A 1021 -19.42 -33.21 10.61
CA PRO A 1021 -18.93 -31.84 10.73
C PRO A 1021 -17.43 -31.76 11.06
N ARG A 1022 -16.87 -32.76 11.76
CA ARG A 1022 -15.44 -32.78 12.07
C ARG A 1022 -14.61 -33.06 10.83
N LYS A 1023 -15.04 -34.05 10.04
CA LYS A 1023 -14.40 -34.38 8.77
C LYS A 1023 -14.41 -33.20 7.82
N LEU A 1024 -15.51 -32.46 7.71
CA LEU A 1024 -15.57 -31.23 6.90
C LEU A 1024 -14.52 -30.20 7.37
N TYR A 1025 -14.50 -29.92 8.66
CA TYR A 1025 -13.57 -28.94 9.24
C TYR A 1025 -12.10 -29.33 8.99
N ASP A 1026 -11.74 -30.59 9.23
CA ASP A 1026 -10.36 -31.08 9.02
C ASP A 1026 -10.01 -31.10 7.52
N THR A 1027 -10.91 -31.60 6.65
CA THR A 1027 -10.71 -31.66 5.20
C THR A 1027 -10.42 -30.29 4.60
N VAL A 1028 -11.21 -29.27 4.95
CA VAL A 1028 -11.02 -27.91 4.44
C VAL A 1028 -9.68 -27.33 4.88
N ARG A 1029 -9.27 -27.54 6.14
CA ARG A 1029 -8.02 -26.98 6.68
C ARG A 1029 -6.78 -27.69 6.17
N GLU A 1030 -6.80 -29.02 6.15
CA GLU A 1030 -5.68 -29.86 5.71
C GLU A 1030 -5.40 -29.72 4.21
N ASN A 1031 -6.45 -29.54 3.40
CA ASN A 1031 -6.32 -29.38 1.95
C ASN A 1031 -6.28 -27.91 1.50
N HIS A 1032 -6.20 -26.96 2.44
CA HIS A 1032 -6.19 -25.52 2.17
C HIS A 1032 -7.32 -25.04 1.25
N ILE A 1033 -8.51 -25.61 1.42
CA ILE A 1033 -9.71 -25.23 0.67
C ILE A 1033 -10.17 -23.86 1.17
N SER A 1034 -10.26 -22.89 0.27
CA SER A 1034 -10.63 -21.51 0.60
C SER A 1034 -12.16 -21.29 0.71
N MET A 1035 -12.88 -22.32 1.18
CA MET A 1035 -14.32 -22.27 1.44
C MET A 1035 -14.63 -21.21 2.51
N CYS A 1036 -15.31 -20.13 2.13
CA CYS A 1036 -15.48 -18.97 3.01
C CYS A 1036 -16.38 -19.28 4.22
N GLY A 1037 -17.44 -20.07 4.04
CA GLY A 1037 -18.43 -20.40 5.06
C GLY A 1037 -18.27 -21.80 5.69
N VAL A 1038 -17.05 -22.35 5.73
CA VAL A 1038 -16.80 -23.63 6.42
C VAL A 1038 -17.25 -23.59 7.89
N LEU A 1039 -16.98 -22.51 8.62
CA LEU A 1039 -17.38 -22.37 10.02
C LEU A 1039 -18.90 -22.30 10.18
N PRO A 1040 -19.64 -21.43 9.44
CA PRO A 1040 -21.10 -21.49 9.36
C PRO A 1040 -21.67 -22.88 9.06
N CYS A 1041 -21.10 -23.61 8.11
CA CYS A 1041 -21.58 -24.95 7.74
C CYS A 1041 -21.37 -25.96 8.88
N VAL A 1042 -20.18 -25.98 9.47
CA VAL A 1042 -19.85 -26.84 10.63
C VAL A 1042 -20.76 -26.54 11.82
N ILE A 1043 -21.02 -25.25 12.11
CA ILE A 1043 -21.94 -24.82 13.16
C ILE A 1043 -23.34 -25.36 12.90
N ALA A 1044 -23.88 -25.17 11.69
CA ALA A 1044 -25.23 -25.62 11.36
C ALA A 1044 -25.35 -27.16 11.46
N MET A 1045 -24.38 -27.90 10.93
CA MET A 1045 -24.35 -29.36 11.04
C MET A 1045 -24.30 -29.82 12.50
N LEU A 1046 -23.43 -29.24 13.34
CA LEU A 1046 -23.35 -29.54 14.78
C LEU A 1046 -24.65 -29.20 15.53
N THR A 1047 -25.31 -28.11 15.15
CA THR A 1047 -26.62 -27.73 15.72
C THR A 1047 -27.67 -28.77 15.35
N LEU A 1048 -27.73 -29.20 14.09
CA LEU A 1048 -28.67 -30.23 13.64
C LEU A 1048 -28.37 -31.60 14.27
N GLU A 1049 -27.10 -31.97 14.41
CA GLU A 1049 -26.66 -33.18 15.10
C GLU A 1049 -27.15 -33.16 16.56
N SER A 1050 -26.95 -32.04 17.27
CA SER A 1050 -27.41 -31.86 18.65
C SER A 1050 -28.94 -31.96 18.79
N LEU A 1051 -29.68 -31.55 17.77
CA LEU A 1051 -31.15 -31.64 17.71
C LEU A 1051 -31.68 -33.01 17.24
N GLY A 1052 -30.79 -33.93 16.82
CA GLY A 1052 -31.20 -35.20 16.17
C GLY A 1052 -31.83 -35.01 14.78
N ARG A 1053 -31.49 -33.93 14.07
CA ARG A 1053 -32.05 -33.51 12.78
C ARG A 1053 -31.01 -33.46 11.65
N LEU A 1054 -29.85 -34.09 11.82
CA LEU A 1054 -28.84 -34.27 10.78
C LEU A 1054 -28.90 -35.71 10.26
N ASN A 1055 -29.97 -36.06 9.55
CA ASN A 1055 -30.22 -37.44 9.11
C ASN A 1055 -29.96 -37.64 7.62
N ARG A 1056 -30.08 -36.57 6.82
CA ARG A 1056 -29.92 -36.62 5.37
C ARG A 1056 -29.42 -35.28 4.83
N CYS A 1057 -28.58 -35.36 3.80
CA CYS A 1057 -28.12 -34.23 3.01
C CYS A 1057 -28.44 -34.47 1.54
N ASP A 1058 -29.07 -33.49 0.88
CA ASP A 1058 -29.36 -33.51 -0.56
C ASP A 1058 -28.52 -32.45 -1.28
N ARG A 1059 -27.60 -32.88 -2.14
CA ARG A 1059 -26.90 -32.00 -3.08
C ARG A 1059 -27.86 -31.58 -4.20
N VAL A 1060 -28.16 -30.29 -4.28
CA VAL A 1060 -29.10 -29.72 -5.27
C VAL A 1060 -28.37 -29.37 -6.56
N ALA A 1061 -27.25 -28.65 -6.46
CA ALA A 1061 -26.49 -28.20 -7.61
C ALA A 1061 -25.04 -27.86 -7.25
N TYR A 1062 -24.17 -27.89 -8.25
CA TYR A 1062 -22.79 -27.40 -8.19
C TYR A 1062 -22.43 -26.71 -9.52
N ALA A 1063 -21.73 -25.59 -9.45
CA ALA A 1063 -21.17 -24.87 -10.60
C ALA A 1063 -19.91 -24.10 -10.20
N THR A 1064 -19.21 -23.54 -11.17
CA THR A 1064 -18.12 -22.58 -10.97
C THR A 1064 -18.38 -21.30 -11.74
N SER A 1065 -17.62 -20.25 -11.45
CA SER A 1065 -17.69 -18.99 -12.21
C SER A 1065 -17.33 -19.16 -13.70
N ALA A 1066 -16.64 -20.25 -14.09
CA ALA A 1066 -16.38 -20.56 -15.50
C ALA A 1066 -17.67 -20.85 -16.26
N ASP A 1067 -18.70 -21.41 -15.61
CA ASP A 1067 -19.98 -21.74 -16.24
C ASP A 1067 -20.72 -20.48 -16.75
N VAL A 1068 -20.39 -19.30 -16.23
CA VAL A 1068 -20.93 -18.00 -16.65
C VAL A 1068 -19.93 -17.20 -17.47
N SER A 1069 -18.66 -17.14 -17.05
CA SER A 1069 -17.64 -16.28 -17.66
C SER A 1069 -16.88 -16.91 -18.83
N GLY A 1070 -16.84 -18.24 -18.92
CA GLY A 1070 -16.00 -19.00 -19.84
C GLY A 1070 -14.51 -19.07 -19.46
N ASP A 1071 -14.07 -18.36 -18.41
CA ASP A 1071 -12.67 -18.38 -17.95
C ASP A 1071 -12.44 -19.54 -16.98
N THR A 1072 -11.64 -20.52 -17.39
CA THR A 1072 -11.29 -21.71 -16.59
C THR A 1072 -9.97 -21.58 -15.83
N SER A 1073 -9.24 -20.47 -15.99
CA SER A 1073 -7.92 -20.30 -15.42
C SER A 1073 -7.96 -19.96 -13.93
N ARG A 1074 -9.02 -19.29 -13.48
CA ARG A 1074 -9.18 -18.83 -12.10
C ARG A 1074 -10.66 -18.66 -11.75
N VAL A 1075 -11.23 -19.61 -11.03
CA VAL A 1075 -12.67 -19.68 -10.77
C VAL A 1075 -13.04 -19.65 -9.28
N VAL A 1076 -14.31 -19.42 -8.99
CA VAL A 1076 -14.92 -19.64 -7.66
C VAL A 1076 -15.99 -20.72 -7.79
N GLY A 1077 -16.08 -21.62 -6.80
CA GLY A 1077 -17.04 -22.72 -6.78
C GLY A 1077 -18.31 -22.37 -6.00
N TYR A 1078 -19.45 -22.90 -6.44
CA TYR A 1078 -20.78 -22.62 -5.88
C TYR A 1078 -21.54 -23.93 -5.72
N ALA A 1079 -22.07 -24.19 -4.52
CA ALA A 1079 -22.81 -25.40 -4.22
C ALA A 1079 -24.09 -25.11 -3.46
N GLY A 1080 -25.12 -25.92 -3.70
CA GLY A 1080 -26.40 -25.86 -3.01
C GLY A 1080 -26.72 -27.18 -2.33
N MET A 1081 -26.98 -27.15 -1.02
CA MET A 1081 -27.26 -28.35 -0.20
C MET A 1081 -28.51 -28.16 0.67
N LEU A 1082 -29.21 -29.24 0.98
CA LEU A 1082 -30.38 -29.25 1.88
C LEU A 1082 -30.20 -30.30 2.97
N PHE A 1083 -30.56 -29.98 4.22
CA PHE A 1083 -30.39 -30.86 5.38
C PHE A 1083 -31.73 -31.12 6.09
N SER A 1084 -31.97 -32.38 6.48
CA SER A 1084 -33.19 -32.83 7.18
C SER A 1084 -32.93 -33.89 8.23
#